data_AF-A0A4V3JRT4-F1
#
_entry.id   AF-A0A4V3JRT4-F1
#
_cell.length_a   1.000
_cell.length_b   1.000
_cell.length_c   1.000
_cell.angle_alpha   90.00
_cell.angle_beta   90.00
_cell.angle_gamma   90.00
#
_symmetry.space_group_name_H-M   'P 1'
#
loop_
_entity.id
_entity.type
_entity.pdbx_description
1 polymer ?
#
loop_
_entity_poly.entity_id
_entity_poly.type
_entity_poly.pdbx_seq_one_letter_code
_entity_poly.pdbx_strand_id
1 'polypeptide(L)'
;MPKFQIKERYIPVLGLLVLGIFMGAFASSCGSKEGETEGFAHVVMVDNAFSPPMQKIPIGGQIEFINSGANPHNAIAVDKSWSTEKSFGNIVMPRGAKVKISYPKEGVFPYYCSFHATPDGKSGMVADIVVGNAQYNPAARAGKDWKTAEKFSGTTRKVPQAYPTIQNAVDASSPGDLVLVDEGVYYEEVVVTTPSLTIRGTDRNKVILDGQFQRANGIIVVGANGVAIENMTARNSTLNGFFWTGVKGYRGSYITAYNNGDYGIYAFDSVNGVLEHSYASGSPDAGIYVGQCYPCKAILYDVISENSALGYSGTNAGGELYILSSIWRNNIVGLGPNSLDRELLPPERETYIIGNLIYDNNNLSAPIKPLEYPTYGTGILIAGGLHNVIKNNVVIGHDNYGIAIFPNLDENFWFSHKNVIEDNIVHSSGFGDLTMAGPISIGNCFSNNKYQTSVPPLLEKTNGCGSGIRAPMGGEIFTAYNALSLMVDASHGNYPSGDWKNQPVPPPQKNIPGGVGAPVKPAVHPFEDFGLDLSKITLPEEAAKILAERKPKFGDVLGGFSVPKPLDIQIIIFRWFGYLLPLLLYVCLVSLSVYDLVSKSDNNSGKYAWLAFVTLVPFIGGGAYLLSGKTSYPKYLRFTLVFAGFGASLTFVVYLALTIVGNVGAG
;
A
#
# COMPACT_ATOMS: atom_id res chain seq x y z
N MET A 1 5.93 -26.32 4.77
CA MET A 1 6.53 -26.37 3.42
C MET A 1 5.40 -26.35 2.41
N PRO A 2 5.27 -25.33 1.54
CA PRO A 2 4.23 -25.34 0.54
C PRO A 2 4.49 -26.49 -0.45
N LYS A 3 3.44 -27.18 -0.88
CA LYS A 3 3.53 -28.25 -1.88
C LYS A 3 4.02 -27.63 -3.19
N PHE A 4 5.25 -27.93 -3.59
CA PHE A 4 5.79 -27.62 -4.91
C PHE A 4 4.90 -28.22 -6.01
N GLN A 5 3.99 -27.42 -6.60
CA GLN A 5 3.21 -27.81 -7.77
C GLN A 5 4.07 -27.67 -9.04
N ILE A 6 5.02 -28.60 -9.19
CA ILE A 6 5.99 -28.64 -10.29
C ILE A 6 5.30 -28.86 -11.66
N LYS A 7 4.18 -29.60 -11.71
CA LYS A 7 3.61 -30.03 -13.00
C LYS A 7 2.85 -28.92 -13.75
N GLU A 8 2.17 -28.01 -13.06
CA GLU A 8 1.35 -26.97 -13.71
C GLU A 8 2.20 -25.76 -14.16
N ARG A 9 3.35 -25.52 -13.51
CA ARG A 9 4.24 -24.38 -13.79
C ARG A 9 5.22 -24.58 -14.97
N TYR A 10 5.56 -25.81 -15.34
CA TYR A 10 6.64 -26.07 -16.33
C TYR A 10 6.20 -26.02 -17.80
N ILE A 11 4.93 -26.33 -18.10
CA ILE A 11 4.43 -26.41 -19.48
C ILE A 11 4.47 -25.04 -20.22
N PRO A 12 4.10 -23.90 -19.60
CA PRO A 12 4.24 -22.61 -20.27
C PRO A 12 5.71 -22.12 -20.37
N VAL A 13 6.57 -22.44 -19.39
CA VAL A 13 8.00 -21.99 -19.38
C VAL A 13 8.84 -22.74 -20.42
N LEU A 14 8.63 -24.06 -20.60
CA LEU A 14 9.27 -24.81 -21.69
C LEU A 14 8.73 -24.38 -23.07
N GLY A 15 7.45 -24.03 -23.15
CA GLY A 15 6.82 -23.50 -24.36
C GLY A 15 7.44 -22.17 -24.81
N LEU A 16 7.78 -21.28 -23.87
CA LEU A 16 8.44 -19.99 -24.15
C LEU A 16 9.88 -20.15 -24.65
N LEU A 17 10.63 -21.12 -24.13
CA LEU A 17 11.99 -21.46 -24.63
C LEU A 17 11.97 -21.98 -26.07
N VAL A 18 10.91 -22.70 -26.47
CA VAL A 18 10.73 -23.20 -27.84
C VAL A 18 10.17 -22.12 -28.76
N LEU A 19 9.30 -21.23 -28.28
CA LEU A 19 8.74 -20.10 -29.04
C LEU A 19 9.79 -19.02 -29.37
N GLY A 20 10.75 -18.76 -28.47
CA GLY A 20 11.83 -17.80 -28.67
C GLY A 20 12.78 -18.17 -29.81
N ILE A 21 12.78 -19.44 -30.25
CA ILE A 21 13.52 -19.91 -31.43
C ILE A 21 12.74 -19.61 -32.73
N PHE A 22 11.42 -19.36 -32.66
CA PHE A 22 10.54 -19.29 -33.83
C PHE A 22 9.91 -17.92 -34.13
N MET A 23 10.01 -16.89 -33.27
CA MET A 23 9.37 -15.60 -33.53
C MET A 23 10.34 -14.42 -33.57
N GLY A 24 10.71 -14.05 -34.80
CA GLY A 24 11.31 -12.77 -35.16
C GLY A 24 10.57 -12.17 -36.35
N ALA A 25 9.29 -11.81 -36.18
CA ALA A 25 8.54 -10.95 -37.09
C ALA A 25 7.20 -10.52 -36.45
N PHE A 26 6.80 -9.26 -36.70
CA PHE A 26 5.57 -8.56 -36.31
C PHE A 26 5.58 -7.81 -34.96
N ALA A 27 6.03 -6.55 -35.04
CA ALA A 27 5.58 -5.48 -34.15
C ALA A 27 5.08 -4.33 -35.04
N SER A 28 3.78 -4.06 -35.02
CA SER A 28 3.21 -2.80 -35.53
C SER A 28 1.74 -2.71 -35.13
N SER A 29 1.40 -1.58 -34.53
CA SER A 29 0.06 -0.99 -34.44
C SER A 29 -0.86 -1.51 -33.33
N CYS A 30 -0.85 -0.80 -32.21
CA CYS A 30 -2.07 -0.27 -31.57
C CYS A 30 -1.67 0.97 -30.77
N GLY A 31 -2.12 2.15 -31.22
CA GLY A 31 -1.98 3.39 -30.48
C GLY A 31 -3.04 3.46 -29.40
N SER A 32 -2.61 3.60 -28.14
CA SER A 32 -3.47 4.01 -27.04
C SER A 32 -3.58 5.54 -27.06
N LYS A 33 -4.80 6.05 -26.96
CA LYS A 33 -5.05 7.49 -26.81
C LYS A 33 -4.58 7.92 -25.42
N GLU A 34 -3.72 8.93 -25.39
CA GLU A 34 -3.44 9.73 -24.20
C GLU A 34 -4.63 10.61 -23.86
N GLY A 35 -4.95 10.73 -22.57
CA GLY A 35 -5.77 11.80 -22.04
C GLY A 35 -6.79 11.34 -21.01
N GLU A 36 -6.68 11.94 -19.81
CA GLU A 36 -7.56 11.85 -18.64
C GLU A 36 -7.24 10.68 -17.69
N THR A 37 -6.63 11.05 -16.56
CA THR A 37 -6.52 10.22 -15.36
C THR A 37 -7.93 9.91 -14.85
N GLU A 38 -8.47 8.74 -15.20
CA GLU A 38 -9.71 8.24 -14.64
C GLU A 38 -9.44 7.77 -13.19
N GLY A 39 -9.61 8.68 -12.22
CA GLY A 39 -9.61 8.28 -10.81
C GLY A 39 -10.70 7.23 -10.57
N PHE A 40 -10.29 6.03 -10.16
CA PHE A 40 -11.14 4.86 -10.00
C PHE A 40 -11.31 4.54 -8.50
N ALA A 41 -12.53 4.33 -8.02
CA ALA A 41 -12.77 3.93 -6.63
C ALA A 41 -13.81 2.79 -6.52
N HIS A 42 -13.83 2.09 -5.39
CA HIS A 42 -14.73 0.95 -5.17
C HIS A 42 -15.82 1.26 -4.13
N VAL A 43 -17.00 0.70 -4.34
CA VAL A 43 -18.05 0.60 -3.33
C VAL A 43 -18.47 -0.85 -3.21
N VAL A 44 -18.26 -1.43 -2.02
CA VAL A 44 -18.70 -2.78 -1.71
C VAL A 44 -20.12 -2.74 -1.16
N MET A 45 -21.03 -3.47 -1.81
CA MET A 45 -22.36 -3.76 -1.31
C MET A 45 -22.27 -4.98 -0.40
N VAL A 46 -22.41 -4.76 0.90
CA VAL A 46 -22.56 -5.79 1.93
C VAL A 46 -24.01 -5.82 2.40
N ASP A 47 -24.40 -6.86 3.14
CA ASP A 47 -25.81 -7.05 3.51
C ASP A 47 -26.36 -5.86 4.33
N ASN A 48 -27.22 -5.08 3.66
CA ASN A 48 -27.90 -3.87 4.15
C ASN A 48 -27.05 -2.60 4.25
N ALA A 49 -25.83 -2.56 3.70
CA ALA A 49 -24.99 -1.36 3.70
C ALA A 49 -24.12 -1.23 2.44
N PHE A 50 -23.87 0.03 2.03
CA PHE A 50 -22.78 0.36 1.12
C PHE A 50 -21.54 0.71 1.93
N SER A 51 -20.38 0.21 1.52
CA SER A 51 -19.11 0.53 2.16
C SER A 51 -18.06 0.96 1.13
N PRO A 52 -17.47 2.17 1.27
CA PRO A 52 -17.84 3.17 2.25
C PRO A 52 -19.24 3.78 1.95
N PRO A 53 -19.96 4.29 2.96
CA PRO A 53 -21.25 4.96 2.77
C PRO A 53 -21.12 6.38 2.19
N MET A 54 -19.88 6.86 2.01
CA MET A 54 -19.55 8.04 1.21
C MET A 54 -18.23 7.77 0.50
N GLN A 55 -18.19 7.99 -0.82
CA GLN A 55 -16.98 7.89 -1.63
C GLN A 55 -16.75 9.18 -2.41
N LYS A 56 -15.53 9.72 -2.37
CA LYS A 56 -15.13 10.88 -3.16
C LYS A 56 -14.32 10.46 -4.39
N ILE A 57 -14.61 11.07 -5.54
CA ILE A 57 -13.94 10.83 -6.84
C ILE A 57 -13.70 12.14 -7.61
N PRO A 58 -12.77 12.20 -8.57
CA PRO A 58 -12.58 13.40 -9.38
C PRO A 58 -13.70 13.54 -10.41
N ILE A 59 -13.84 14.73 -11.01
CA ILE A 59 -14.77 14.94 -12.13
C ILE A 59 -14.36 14.02 -13.29
N GLY A 60 -15.31 13.22 -13.80
CA GLY A 60 -15.03 12.20 -14.81
C GLY A 60 -14.65 10.83 -14.25
N GLY A 61 -14.44 10.73 -12.93
CA GLY A 61 -14.08 9.47 -12.26
C GLY A 61 -15.16 8.39 -12.35
N GLN A 62 -14.75 7.16 -12.04
CA GLN A 62 -15.62 5.98 -12.06
C GLN A 62 -15.66 5.29 -10.70
N ILE A 63 -16.83 4.72 -10.37
CA ILE A 63 -17.02 3.82 -9.22
C ILE A 63 -17.26 2.40 -9.72
N GLU A 64 -16.49 1.43 -9.24
CA GLU A 64 -16.83 0.01 -9.34
C GLU A 64 -17.65 -0.43 -8.12
N PHE A 65 -18.90 -0.80 -8.37
CA PHE A 65 -19.76 -1.42 -7.38
C PHE A 65 -19.52 -2.93 -7.38
N ILE A 66 -19.24 -3.50 -6.21
CA ILE A 66 -19.00 -4.94 -6.02
C ILE A 66 -20.04 -5.50 -5.06
N ASN A 67 -20.84 -6.49 -5.46
CA ASN A 67 -21.68 -7.19 -4.48
C ASN A 67 -20.87 -8.25 -3.73
N SER A 68 -20.63 -8.05 -2.43
CA SER A 68 -20.02 -9.05 -1.54
C SER A 68 -21.00 -9.68 -0.56
N GLY A 69 -22.19 -9.10 -0.40
CA GLY A 69 -23.27 -9.58 0.45
C GLY A 69 -23.87 -10.90 0.00
N ALA A 70 -24.51 -11.61 0.93
CA ALA A 70 -25.27 -12.81 0.61
C ALA A 70 -26.66 -12.49 0.03
N ASN A 71 -27.18 -11.29 0.30
CA ASN A 71 -28.48 -10.83 -0.18
C ASN A 71 -28.39 -10.17 -1.58
N PRO A 72 -29.53 -10.10 -2.31
CA PRO A 72 -29.62 -9.32 -3.55
C PRO A 72 -29.36 -7.82 -3.31
N HIS A 73 -28.44 -7.23 -4.08
CA HIS A 73 -28.12 -5.80 -3.99
C HIS A 73 -28.12 -5.12 -5.35
N ASN A 74 -28.32 -3.81 -5.32
CA ASN A 74 -28.11 -2.87 -6.42
C ASN A 74 -27.82 -1.47 -5.86
N ALA A 75 -27.42 -0.56 -6.73
CA ALA A 75 -27.31 0.86 -6.40
C ALA A 75 -28.09 1.68 -7.43
N ILE A 76 -28.92 2.60 -6.94
CA ILE A 76 -29.79 3.46 -7.75
C ILE A 76 -29.63 4.89 -7.25
N ALA A 77 -29.33 5.81 -8.16
CA ALA A 77 -29.30 7.24 -7.84
C ALA A 77 -30.68 7.70 -7.34
N VAL A 78 -30.71 8.56 -6.32
CA VAL A 78 -31.97 9.13 -5.79
C VAL A 78 -32.72 9.92 -6.85
N ASP A 79 -32.00 10.63 -7.72
CA ASP A 79 -32.56 11.35 -8.87
C ASP A 79 -32.87 10.45 -10.09
N LYS A 80 -32.59 9.15 -9.97
CA LYS A 80 -32.78 8.11 -11.00
C LYS A 80 -31.92 8.30 -12.26
N SER A 81 -30.90 9.16 -12.21
CA SER A 81 -29.99 9.42 -13.32
C SER A 81 -29.19 8.17 -13.73
N TRP A 82 -28.78 7.34 -12.77
CA TRP A 82 -28.06 6.09 -13.00
C TRP A 82 -28.55 4.95 -12.09
N SER A 83 -28.27 3.71 -12.50
CA SER A 83 -28.41 2.53 -11.65
C SER A 83 -27.43 1.44 -12.10
N THR A 84 -27.02 0.59 -11.17
CA THR A 84 -26.22 -0.59 -11.50
C THR A 84 -26.99 -1.55 -12.41
N GLU A 85 -28.32 -1.62 -12.29
CA GLU A 85 -29.18 -2.38 -13.20
C GLU A 85 -28.97 -1.99 -14.67
N LYS A 86 -28.95 -0.70 -14.98
CA LYS A 86 -28.80 -0.22 -16.37
C LYS A 86 -27.43 -0.61 -16.95
N SER A 87 -26.39 -0.59 -16.13
CA SER A 87 -25.02 -0.88 -16.57
C SER A 87 -24.68 -2.37 -16.53
N PHE A 88 -25.24 -3.11 -15.59
CA PHE A 88 -25.01 -4.55 -15.41
C PHE A 88 -25.98 -5.42 -16.23
N GLY A 89 -27.16 -4.89 -16.58
CA GLY A 89 -28.20 -5.58 -17.32
C GLY A 89 -29.15 -6.45 -16.47
N ASN A 90 -29.05 -6.38 -15.14
CA ASN A 90 -29.92 -7.11 -14.22
C ASN A 90 -30.17 -6.28 -12.94
N ILE A 91 -31.42 -6.27 -12.46
CA ILE A 91 -31.80 -5.57 -11.23
C ILE A 91 -31.10 -6.11 -9.98
N VAL A 92 -30.74 -7.40 -10.00
CA VAL A 92 -29.96 -8.03 -8.94
C VAL A 92 -28.53 -8.22 -9.42
N MET A 93 -27.58 -7.61 -8.71
CA MET A 93 -26.19 -8.02 -8.80
C MET A 93 -25.98 -9.25 -7.91
N PRO A 94 -25.59 -10.42 -8.44
CA PRO A 94 -25.27 -11.57 -7.60
C PRO A 94 -23.94 -11.36 -6.85
N ARG A 95 -23.70 -12.13 -5.80
CA ARG A 95 -22.44 -12.09 -5.05
C ARG A 95 -21.24 -12.33 -6.00
N GLY A 96 -20.22 -11.49 -5.87
CA GLY A 96 -19.04 -11.43 -6.72
C GLY A 96 -19.21 -10.58 -7.98
N ALA A 97 -20.42 -10.12 -8.32
CA ALA A 97 -20.63 -9.28 -9.50
C ALA A 97 -20.04 -7.88 -9.29
N LYS A 98 -19.51 -7.32 -10.39
CA LYS A 98 -18.87 -6.02 -10.47
C LYS A 98 -19.49 -5.19 -11.59
N VAL A 99 -19.66 -3.89 -11.40
CA VAL A 99 -20.08 -2.97 -12.47
C VAL A 99 -19.52 -1.57 -12.24
N LYS A 100 -19.08 -0.90 -13.31
CA LYS A 100 -18.54 0.46 -13.26
C LYS A 100 -19.60 1.50 -13.65
N ILE A 101 -19.62 2.62 -12.93
CA ILE A 101 -20.48 3.79 -13.17
C ILE A 101 -19.61 5.04 -13.24
N SER A 102 -19.76 5.84 -14.30
CA SER A 102 -18.98 7.07 -14.50
C SER A 102 -19.76 8.31 -14.04
N TYR A 103 -19.04 9.28 -13.46
CA TYR A 103 -19.61 10.51 -12.92
C TYR A 103 -18.98 11.75 -13.59
N PRO A 104 -19.52 12.23 -14.73
CA PRO A 104 -18.90 13.28 -15.53
C PRO A 104 -19.08 14.71 -14.99
N LYS A 105 -19.84 14.90 -13.91
CA LYS A 105 -20.21 16.23 -13.38
C LYS A 105 -19.86 16.34 -11.90
N GLU A 106 -19.34 17.50 -11.50
CA GLU A 106 -19.19 17.86 -10.09
C GLU A 106 -20.55 17.86 -9.38
N GLY A 107 -20.58 17.37 -8.14
CA GLY A 107 -21.79 17.34 -7.32
C GLY A 107 -21.77 16.25 -6.25
N VAL A 108 -22.83 16.22 -5.44
CA VAL A 108 -23.12 15.11 -4.53
C VAL A 108 -24.24 14.29 -5.16
N PHE A 109 -24.02 12.99 -5.28
CA PHE A 109 -24.93 12.04 -5.91
C PHE A 109 -25.37 10.99 -4.88
N PRO A 110 -26.47 11.24 -4.15
CA PRO A 110 -27.04 10.26 -3.24
C PRO A 110 -27.59 9.06 -4.01
N TYR A 111 -27.42 7.87 -3.45
CA TYR A 111 -27.94 6.62 -4.00
C TYR A 111 -28.37 5.66 -2.91
N TYR A 112 -29.18 4.68 -3.29
CA TYR A 112 -29.78 3.70 -2.38
C TYR A 112 -29.89 2.31 -3.03
N CYS A 113 -30.03 1.28 -2.21
CA CYS A 113 -30.39 -0.06 -2.68
C CYS A 113 -31.91 -0.24 -2.64
N SER A 114 -32.53 -0.65 -3.75
CA SER A 114 -33.99 -0.81 -3.82
C SER A 114 -34.55 -1.91 -2.93
N PHE A 115 -33.72 -2.84 -2.48
CA PHE A 115 -34.12 -3.97 -1.64
C PHE A 115 -34.11 -3.62 -0.14
N HIS A 116 -33.21 -2.75 0.28
CA HIS A 116 -32.87 -2.56 1.70
C HIS A 116 -32.93 -1.09 2.15
N ALA A 117 -33.49 -0.20 1.33
CA ALA A 117 -33.64 1.22 1.65
C ALA A 117 -35.03 1.77 1.27
N THR A 118 -35.36 2.92 1.84
CA THR A 118 -36.54 3.67 1.43
C THR A 118 -36.33 4.25 0.02
N PRO A 119 -37.35 4.27 -0.86
CA PRO A 119 -37.20 4.76 -2.24
C PRO A 119 -36.79 6.23 -2.38
N ASP A 120 -36.89 7.01 -1.30
CA ASP A 120 -36.43 8.41 -1.23
C ASP A 120 -34.94 8.54 -0.84
N GLY A 121 -34.25 7.42 -0.62
CA GLY A 121 -32.83 7.36 -0.29
C GLY A 121 -32.47 7.99 1.06
N LYS A 122 -33.43 8.11 2.00
CA LYS A 122 -33.18 8.72 3.32
C LYS A 122 -32.86 7.72 4.43
N SER A 123 -33.25 6.46 4.30
CA SER A 123 -33.10 5.46 5.37
C SER A 123 -32.86 4.06 4.82
N GLY A 124 -32.16 3.23 5.59
CA GLY A 124 -31.72 1.89 5.19
C GLY A 124 -30.37 1.92 4.46
N MET A 125 -30.20 1.08 3.45
CA MET A 125 -28.96 0.98 2.66
C MET A 125 -28.80 2.18 1.69
N VAL A 126 -28.15 3.25 2.16
CA VAL A 126 -27.99 4.52 1.44
C VAL A 126 -26.56 5.05 1.52
N ALA A 127 -26.08 5.72 0.47
CA ALA A 127 -24.71 6.25 0.40
C ALA A 127 -24.56 7.40 -0.59
N ASP A 128 -23.48 8.18 -0.51
CA ASP A 128 -23.22 9.34 -1.36
C ASP A 128 -21.96 9.15 -2.19
N ILE A 129 -22.01 9.55 -3.46
CA ILE A 129 -20.79 9.82 -4.24
C ILE A 129 -20.57 11.33 -4.26
N VAL A 130 -19.39 11.78 -3.84
CA VAL A 130 -18.97 13.19 -3.90
C VAL A 130 -18.00 13.33 -5.07
N VAL A 131 -18.37 14.11 -6.07
CA VAL A 131 -17.56 14.30 -7.27
C VAL A 131 -16.93 15.68 -7.24
N GLY A 132 -15.62 15.76 -7.46
CA GLY A 132 -14.88 17.03 -7.49
C GLY A 132 -14.76 17.69 -6.12
N ASN A 133 -14.94 19.01 -6.08
CA ASN A 133 -14.83 19.81 -4.86
C ASN A 133 -16.19 20.12 -4.22
N ALA A 134 -17.23 19.36 -4.56
CA ALA A 134 -18.57 19.56 -4.03
C ALA A 134 -18.57 19.57 -2.50
N GLN A 135 -19.22 20.58 -1.91
CA GLN A 135 -19.39 20.63 -0.46
C GLN A 135 -20.28 19.48 0.00
N TYR A 136 -19.79 18.72 0.96
CA TYR A 136 -20.50 17.58 1.52
C TYR A 136 -20.87 17.85 2.98
N ASN A 137 -22.17 17.68 3.29
CA ASN A 137 -22.67 17.71 4.66
C ASN A 137 -23.47 16.41 4.90
N PRO A 138 -22.94 15.44 5.66
CA PRO A 138 -23.63 14.19 5.95
C PRO A 138 -24.94 14.41 6.73
N ALA A 139 -25.03 15.50 7.50
CA ALA A 139 -26.19 15.85 8.30
C ALA A 139 -27.38 16.36 7.46
N ALA A 140 -27.12 16.82 6.22
CA ALA A 140 -28.16 17.29 5.32
C ALA A 140 -29.19 16.18 5.00
N ARG A 141 -28.76 14.91 5.00
CA ARG A 141 -29.65 13.74 4.85
C ARG A 141 -30.69 13.63 5.96
N ALA A 142 -30.30 13.99 7.18
CA ALA A 142 -31.18 14.03 8.34
C ALA A 142 -31.95 15.37 8.46
N GLY A 143 -31.85 16.27 7.47
CA GLY A 143 -32.42 17.61 7.53
C GLY A 143 -31.78 18.52 8.57
N LYS A 144 -30.52 18.23 8.97
CA LYS A 144 -29.81 18.96 10.01
C LYS A 144 -28.69 19.82 9.40
N ASP A 145 -28.48 21.00 9.98
CA ASP A 145 -27.34 21.88 9.66
C ASP A 145 -26.47 22.03 10.91
N TRP A 146 -25.49 21.13 11.06
CA TRP A 146 -24.62 21.11 12.24
C TRP A 146 -23.38 21.97 12.03
N LYS A 147 -23.00 22.71 13.09
CA LYS A 147 -21.68 23.32 13.21
C LYS A 147 -20.82 22.53 14.18
N THR A 148 -19.51 22.48 13.93
CA THR A 148 -18.53 21.90 14.85
C THR A 148 -18.55 22.64 16.19
N ALA A 149 -18.36 21.91 17.28
CA ALA A 149 -18.20 22.44 18.62
C ALA A 149 -16.74 22.30 19.08
N GLU A 150 -16.13 23.43 19.47
CA GLU A 150 -14.73 23.50 19.92
C GLU A 150 -14.49 22.89 21.30
N LYS A 151 -15.55 22.70 22.09
CA LYS A 151 -15.46 22.27 23.49
C LYS A 151 -16.53 21.25 23.81
N PHE A 152 -16.29 20.49 24.88
CA PHE A 152 -17.29 19.64 25.49
C PHE A 152 -18.55 20.43 25.84
N SER A 153 -19.72 19.91 25.46
CA SER A 153 -21.02 20.55 25.68
C SER A 153 -21.47 20.52 27.14
N GLY A 154 -20.83 19.70 27.98
CA GLY A 154 -21.29 19.38 29.34
C GLY A 154 -22.26 18.20 29.37
N THR A 155 -22.71 17.69 28.22
CA THR A 155 -23.70 16.61 28.14
C THR A 155 -23.03 15.25 27.91
N THR A 156 -23.33 14.29 28.78
CA THR A 156 -22.88 12.89 28.64
C THR A 156 -24.05 11.97 28.34
N ARG A 157 -23.96 11.23 27.24
CA ARG A 157 -24.86 10.14 26.83
C ARG A 157 -24.30 8.82 27.33
N LYS A 158 -24.94 8.21 28.34
CA LYS A 158 -24.44 6.97 28.97
C LYS A 158 -25.05 5.73 28.31
N VAL A 159 -24.20 4.77 27.95
CA VAL A 159 -24.59 3.49 27.34
C VAL A 159 -24.14 2.34 28.26
N PRO A 160 -25.01 1.39 28.65
CA PRO A 160 -26.41 1.25 28.24
C PRO A 160 -27.42 2.01 29.12
N GLN A 161 -26.97 2.75 30.14
CA GLN A 161 -27.84 3.20 31.24
C GLN A 161 -28.92 4.20 30.82
N ALA A 162 -28.62 5.09 29.87
CA ALA A 162 -29.59 6.06 29.34
C ALA A 162 -30.04 5.72 27.91
N TYR A 163 -29.16 5.06 27.14
CA TYR A 163 -29.42 4.63 25.77
C TYR A 163 -29.05 3.15 25.66
N PRO A 164 -29.93 2.28 25.14
CA PRO A 164 -29.70 0.84 25.14
C PRO A 164 -28.55 0.40 24.22
N THR A 165 -28.19 1.22 23.24
CA THR A 165 -27.17 0.94 22.22
C THR A 165 -26.24 2.14 22.02
N ILE A 166 -25.05 1.92 21.45
CA ILE A 166 -24.13 3.01 21.11
C ILE A 166 -24.75 3.88 20.02
N GLN A 167 -25.36 3.27 18.99
CA GLN A 167 -26.01 4.03 17.91
C GLN A 167 -27.11 4.96 18.44
N ASN A 168 -27.95 4.51 19.37
CA ASN A 168 -29.00 5.38 19.94
C ASN A 168 -28.42 6.59 20.70
N ALA A 169 -27.29 6.43 21.38
CA ALA A 169 -26.61 7.55 22.02
C ALA A 169 -26.03 8.52 20.99
N VAL A 170 -25.41 8.01 19.92
CA VAL A 170 -24.89 8.82 18.81
C VAL A 170 -26.00 9.61 18.11
N ASP A 171 -27.12 8.95 17.78
CA ASP A 171 -28.27 9.58 17.11
C ASP A 171 -28.90 10.71 17.93
N ALA A 172 -28.89 10.55 19.26
CA ALA A 172 -29.42 11.51 20.21
C ALA A 172 -28.43 12.63 20.59
N SER A 173 -27.18 12.56 20.13
CA SER A 173 -26.13 13.50 20.48
C SER A 173 -26.19 14.78 19.65
N SER A 174 -25.78 15.88 20.28
CA SER A 174 -25.46 17.15 19.63
C SER A 174 -23.94 17.34 19.54
N PRO A 175 -23.44 18.21 18.64
CA PRO A 175 -22.01 18.49 18.56
C PRO A 175 -21.41 18.90 19.92
N GLY A 176 -20.27 18.29 20.27
CA GLY A 176 -19.59 18.50 21.55
C GLY A 176 -20.01 17.56 22.67
N ASP A 177 -21.02 16.70 22.48
CA ASP A 177 -21.44 15.71 23.49
C ASP A 177 -20.38 14.61 23.69
N LEU A 178 -20.38 14.01 24.89
CA LEU A 178 -19.67 12.79 25.21
C LEU A 178 -20.63 11.60 25.13
N VAL A 179 -20.33 10.60 24.32
CA VAL A 179 -20.93 9.26 24.40
C VAL A 179 -20.02 8.39 25.25
N LEU A 180 -20.45 8.07 26.48
CA LEU A 180 -19.70 7.25 27.43
C LEU A 180 -20.27 5.84 27.46
N VAL A 181 -19.48 4.87 26.99
CA VAL A 181 -19.86 3.48 26.81
C VAL A 181 -19.28 2.65 27.94
N ASP A 182 -20.14 2.01 28.71
CA ASP A 182 -19.73 1.17 29.84
C ASP A 182 -19.26 -0.24 29.39
N GLU A 183 -18.68 -1.00 30.31
CA GLU A 183 -18.15 -2.35 30.03
C GLU A 183 -19.24 -3.25 29.40
N GLY A 184 -18.90 -3.92 28.28
CA GLY A 184 -19.85 -4.76 27.55
C GLY A 184 -19.37 -5.16 26.16
N VAL A 185 -20.04 -6.16 25.59
CA VAL A 185 -19.88 -6.55 24.19
C VAL A 185 -21.08 -6.02 23.39
N TYR A 186 -20.80 -5.14 22.44
CA TYR A 186 -21.76 -4.44 21.60
C TYR A 186 -21.71 -5.02 20.19
N TYR A 187 -22.81 -5.63 19.76
CA TYR A 187 -22.95 -6.22 18.43
C TYR A 187 -23.59 -5.20 17.48
N GLU A 188 -22.84 -4.15 17.17
CA GLU A 188 -23.30 -2.98 16.42
C GLU A 188 -22.29 -2.58 15.36
N GLU A 189 -22.78 -1.92 14.30
CA GLU A 189 -21.98 -1.08 13.42
C GLU A 189 -22.45 0.36 13.65
N VAL A 190 -21.58 1.18 14.23
CA VAL A 190 -21.95 2.53 14.66
C VAL A 190 -21.58 3.53 13.57
N VAL A 191 -22.57 4.23 13.03
CA VAL A 191 -22.39 5.28 12.02
C VAL A 191 -22.52 6.64 12.67
N VAL A 192 -21.45 7.45 12.57
CA VAL A 192 -21.34 8.77 13.19
C VAL A 192 -21.39 9.85 12.10
N THR A 193 -22.45 10.66 12.13
CA THR A 193 -22.65 11.81 11.23
C THR A 193 -22.73 13.15 11.98
N THR A 194 -22.83 13.11 13.32
CA THR A 194 -22.79 14.31 14.17
C THR A 194 -21.33 14.72 14.41
N PRO A 195 -20.94 15.97 14.09
CA PRO A 195 -19.57 16.42 14.28
C PRO A 195 -19.23 16.61 15.77
N SER A 196 -17.94 16.71 16.07
CA SER A 196 -17.41 17.08 17.39
C SER A 196 -17.81 16.17 18.55
N LEU A 197 -18.23 14.94 18.28
CA LEU A 197 -18.49 13.95 19.33
C LEU A 197 -17.19 13.40 19.91
N THR A 198 -17.20 13.13 21.21
CA THR A 198 -16.23 12.22 21.82
C THR A 198 -16.95 10.93 22.17
N ILE A 199 -16.51 9.80 21.64
CA ILE A 199 -17.06 8.48 21.95
C ILE A 199 -15.99 7.72 22.73
N ARG A 200 -16.26 7.40 23.99
CA ARG A 200 -15.27 6.87 24.93
C ARG A 200 -15.79 5.62 25.64
N GLY A 201 -14.98 4.57 25.65
CA GLY A 201 -15.22 3.41 26.52
C GLY A 201 -14.71 3.65 27.95
N THR A 202 -15.40 3.10 28.95
CA THR A 202 -14.95 3.14 30.35
C THR A 202 -13.69 2.31 30.58
N ASP A 203 -13.51 1.22 29.81
CA ASP A 203 -12.32 0.38 29.79
C ASP A 203 -12.02 -0.15 28.36
N ARG A 204 -10.82 0.12 27.86
CA ARG A 204 -10.33 -0.28 26.53
C ARG A 204 -10.49 -1.77 26.24
N ASN A 205 -10.29 -2.61 27.24
CA ASN A 205 -10.25 -4.07 27.10
C ASN A 205 -11.59 -4.74 27.37
N LYS A 206 -12.60 -3.99 27.86
CA LYS A 206 -13.91 -4.54 28.20
C LYS A 206 -15.07 -3.86 27.48
N VAL A 207 -14.86 -2.70 26.88
CA VAL A 207 -15.79 -2.09 25.92
C VAL A 207 -15.42 -2.62 24.53
N ILE A 208 -16.16 -3.63 24.08
CA ILE A 208 -15.87 -4.36 22.84
C ILE A 208 -17.00 -4.12 21.84
N LEU A 209 -16.70 -3.53 20.69
CA LEU A 209 -17.53 -3.62 19.50
C LEU A 209 -17.16 -4.89 18.73
N ASP A 210 -18.10 -5.81 18.55
CA ASP A 210 -17.88 -7.09 17.91
C ASP A 210 -18.74 -7.21 16.64
N GLY A 211 -18.08 -7.18 15.48
CA GLY A 211 -18.72 -7.29 14.18
C GLY A 211 -19.29 -8.68 13.89
N GLN A 212 -18.95 -9.70 14.68
CA GLN A 212 -19.33 -11.11 14.52
C GLN A 212 -19.03 -11.71 13.14
N PHE A 213 -18.08 -11.11 12.41
CA PHE A 213 -17.80 -11.38 11.01
C PHE A 213 -19.02 -11.22 10.10
N GLN A 214 -19.94 -10.33 10.48
CA GLN A 214 -21.19 -10.02 9.77
C GLN A 214 -21.36 -8.54 9.47
N ARG A 215 -20.82 -7.67 10.33
CA ARG A 215 -20.92 -6.21 10.21
C ARG A 215 -19.68 -5.63 9.57
N ALA A 216 -19.83 -4.59 8.77
CA ALA A 216 -18.73 -4.04 8.00
C ALA A 216 -17.72 -3.31 8.87
N ASN A 217 -18.20 -2.47 9.80
CA ASN A 217 -17.34 -1.63 10.62
C ASN A 217 -17.71 -1.72 12.10
N GLY A 218 -16.75 -1.45 13.00
CA GLY A 218 -17.05 -1.21 14.41
C GLY A 218 -17.67 0.17 14.58
N ILE A 219 -16.87 1.22 14.35
CA ILE A 219 -17.35 2.61 14.25
C ILE A 219 -16.88 3.22 12.94
N ILE A 220 -17.80 3.84 12.20
CA ILE A 220 -17.51 4.62 11.00
C ILE A 220 -17.98 6.07 11.17
N VAL A 221 -17.07 7.01 10.96
CA VAL A 221 -17.29 8.45 10.98
C VAL A 221 -17.30 8.97 9.56
N VAL A 222 -18.42 9.52 9.12
CA VAL A 222 -18.67 9.85 7.71
C VAL A 222 -18.93 11.34 7.58
N GLY A 223 -17.95 12.08 7.06
CA GLY A 223 -18.05 13.54 6.87
C GLY A 223 -18.27 14.36 8.16
N ALA A 224 -18.23 13.72 9.33
CA ALA A 224 -18.44 14.35 10.63
C ALA A 224 -17.11 14.83 11.21
N ASN A 225 -16.81 16.10 10.97
CA ASN A 225 -15.60 16.76 11.44
C ASN A 225 -15.49 16.75 12.97
N GLY A 226 -14.29 16.64 13.50
CA GLY A 226 -14.02 16.85 14.92
C GLY A 226 -14.29 15.65 15.83
N VAL A 227 -14.50 14.44 15.29
CA VAL A 227 -14.89 13.28 16.10
C VAL A 227 -13.66 12.59 16.71
N ALA A 228 -13.73 12.34 18.01
CA ALA A 228 -12.75 11.56 18.77
C ALA A 228 -13.33 10.19 19.18
N ILE A 229 -12.56 9.12 18.99
CA ILE A 229 -12.88 7.77 19.48
C ILE A 229 -11.79 7.34 20.47
N GLU A 230 -12.18 6.92 21.67
CA GLU A 230 -11.27 6.71 22.77
C GLU A 230 -11.55 5.43 23.57
N ASN A 231 -10.47 4.79 24.05
CA ASN A 231 -10.49 3.83 25.15
C ASN A 231 -11.47 2.65 24.98
N MET A 232 -11.43 1.99 23.82
CA MET A 232 -12.29 0.85 23.49
C MET A 232 -11.65 -0.09 22.46
N THR A 233 -12.29 -1.23 22.22
CA THR A 233 -11.84 -2.24 21.26
C THR A 233 -12.88 -2.49 20.19
N ALA A 234 -12.45 -2.64 18.92
CA ALA A 234 -13.26 -3.16 17.82
C ALA A 234 -12.65 -4.45 17.27
N ARG A 235 -13.47 -5.46 17.01
CA ARG A 235 -13.02 -6.75 16.46
C ARG A 235 -14.01 -7.42 15.55
N ASN A 236 -13.53 -8.37 14.77
CA ASN A 236 -14.35 -9.26 13.94
C ASN A 236 -15.25 -8.52 12.96
N SER A 237 -14.89 -7.31 12.54
CA SER A 237 -15.59 -6.61 11.46
C SER A 237 -15.23 -7.25 10.11
N THR A 238 -16.15 -7.29 9.16
CA THR A 238 -15.85 -7.79 7.80
C THR A 238 -15.00 -6.83 6.99
N LEU A 239 -14.97 -5.54 7.38
CA LEU A 239 -14.06 -4.53 6.85
C LEU A 239 -13.22 -3.95 8.00
N ASN A 240 -13.68 -2.89 8.68
CA ASN A 240 -12.80 -2.06 9.51
C ASN A 240 -13.12 -2.09 11.00
N GLY A 241 -12.11 -1.87 11.84
CA GLY A 241 -12.32 -1.62 13.27
C GLY A 241 -12.89 -0.22 13.51
N PHE A 242 -12.07 0.80 13.27
CA PHE A 242 -12.44 2.21 13.40
C PHE A 242 -12.11 2.95 12.11
N PHE A 243 -13.08 3.67 11.56
CA PHE A 243 -12.96 4.26 10.23
C PHE A 243 -13.41 5.72 10.21
N TRP A 244 -12.54 6.62 9.77
CA TRP A 244 -12.86 8.01 9.44
C TRP A 244 -12.76 8.22 7.92
N THR A 245 -13.81 8.79 7.31
CA THR A 245 -13.82 9.11 5.89
C THR A 245 -14.38 10.49 5.60
N GLY A 246 -13.65 11.26 4.78
CA GLY A 246 -14.07 12.59 4.35
C GLY A 246 -14.13 13.61 5.48
N VAL A 247 -13.32 13.47 6.54
CA VAL A 247 -13.40 14.35 7.72
C VAL A 247 -12.19 15.28 7.85
N LYS A 248 -12.46 16.48 8.37
CA LYS A 248 -11.45 17.39 8.91
C LYS A 248 -11.47 17.34 10.43
N GLY A 249 -10.33 17.07 11.06
CA GLY A 249 -10.27 16.90 12.51
C GLY A 249 -10.75 15.50 12.91
N TYR A 250 -9.80 14.60 13.22
CA TYR A 250 -10.12 13.27 13.75
C TYR A 250 -9.10 12.83 14.81
N ARG A 251 -9.57 12.08 15.81
CA ARG A 251 -8.67 11.52 16.84
C ARG A 251 -9.05 10.09 17.22
N GLY A 252 -8.08 9.20 17.15
CA GLY A 252 -8.14 7.87 17.77
C GLY A 252 -7.12 7.80 18.90
N SER A 253 -7.55 7.53 20.13
CA SER A 253 -6.65 7.53 21.30
C SER A 253 -6.96 6.34 22.22
N TYR A 254 -5.96 5.50 22.49
CA TYR A 254 -6.15 4.27 23.28
C TYR A 254 -7.22 3.32 22.71
N ILE A 255 -7.24 3.13 21.38
CA ILE A 255 -8.14 2.17 20.73
C ILE A 255 -7.41 0.89 20.31
N THR A 256 -8.12 -0.24 20.35
CA THR A 256 -7.59 -1.54 19.89
C THR A 256 -8.45 -2.08 18.76
N ALA A 257 -7.85 -2.41 17.61
CA ALA A 257 -8.54 -3.04 16.50
C ALA A 257 -7.91 -4.40 16.19
N TYR A 258 -8.67 -5.50 16.20
CA TYR A 258 -8.09 -6.79 15.78
C TYR A 258 -9.04 -7.72 15.04
N ASN A 259 -8.48 -8.56 14.16
CA ASN A 259 -9.20 -9.54 13.35
C ASN A 259 -10.32 -8.87 12.54
N ASN A 260 -10.00 -7.78 11.85
CA ASN A 260 -10.93 -7.06 10.96
C ASN A 260 -10.57 -7.36 9.50
N GLY A 261 -11.57 -7.57 8.65
CA GLY A 261 -11.42 -8.14 7.31
C GLY A 261 -10.85 -7.21 6.23
N ASP A 262 -10.51 -5.97 6.57
CA ASP A 262 -9.82 -5.04 5.69
C ASP A 262 -8.74 -4.27 6.47
N TYR A 263 -9.13 -3.21 7.20
CA TYR A 263 -8.22 -2.40 8.01
C TYR A 263 -8.52 -2.48 9.51
N GLY A 264 -7.50 -2.27 10.35
CA GLY A 264 -7.71 -2.11 11.80
C GLY A 264 -8.25 -0.72 12.13
N ILE A 265 -7.38 0.28 11.97
CA ILE A 265 -7.66 1.70 12.20
C ILE A 265 -7.43 2.43 10.87
N TYR A 266 -8.48 3.08 10.36
CA TYR A 266 -8.52 3.57 8.97
C TYR A 266 -8.93 5.04 8.92
N ALA A 267 -8.07 5.89 8.37
CA ALA A 267 -8.41 7.28 8.02
C ALA A 267 -8.18 7.52 6.53
N PHE A 268 -9.25 7.82 5.81
CA PHE A 268 -9.26 7.95 4.35
C PHE A 268 -9.88 9.28 3.94
N ASP A 269 -9.33 9.95 2.93
CA ASP A 269 -9.83 11.27 2.49
C ASP A 269 -10.03 12.24 3.68
N SER A 270 -9.13 12.16 4.66
CA SER A 270 -9.30 12.82 5.95
C SER A 270 -8.03 13.56 6.34
N VAL A 271 -8.19 14.75 6.92
CA VAL A 271 -7.08 15.67 7.22
C VAL A 271 -7.16 16.22 8.64
N ASN A 272 -6.06 16.74 9.16
CA ASN A 272 -5.92 17.23 10.53
C ASN A 272 -6.25 16.12 11.55
N GLY A 273 -5.36 15.14 11.68
CA GLY A 273 -5.62 13.91 12.40
C GLY A 273 -4.57 13.51 13.43
N VAL A 274 -4.98 12.83 14.49
CA VAL A 274 -4.06 12.18 15.44
C VAL A 274 -4.53 10.76 15.75
N LEU A 275 -3.66 9.77 15.53
CA LEU A 275 -3.82 8.40 16.00
C LEU A 275 -2.72 8.11 17.01
N GLU A 276 -3.08 7.89 18.27
CA GLU A 276 -2.10 7.77 19.36
C GLU A 276 -2.40 6.64 20.34
N HIS A 277 -1.35 6.07 20.95
CA HIS A 277 -1.45 5.08 22.03
C HIS A 277 -2.31 3.85 21.67
N SER A 278 -2.38 3.53 20.38
CA SER A 278 -3.37 2.62 19.80
C SER A 278 -2.73 1.35 19.28
N TYR A 279 -3.53 0.30 19.14
CA TYR A 279 -3.06 -1.05 18.81
C TYR A 279 -3.89 -1.61 17.66
N ALA A 280 -3.23 -2.20 16.65
CA ALA A 280 -3.89 -2.90 15.57
C ALA A 280 -3.25 -4.27 15.29
N SER A 281 -4.06 -5.29 14.98
CA SER A 281 -3.53 -6.57 14.51
C SER A 281 -4.47 -7.41 13.65
N GLY A 282 -3.92 -8.27 12.81
CA GLY A 282 -4.72 -9.30 12.12
C GLY A 282 -5.59 -8.75 10.98
N SER A 283 -5.11 -7.72 10.28
CA SER A 283 -5.81 -7.13 9.13
C SER A 283 -5.16 -7.53 7.80
N PRO A 284 -5.94 -7.99 6.80
CA PRO A 284 -5.43 -8.48 5.52
C PRO A 284 -4.89 -7.39 4.59
N ASP A 285 -5.22 -6.13 4.85
CA ASP A 285 -4.64 -4.98 4.14
C ASP A 285 -3.61 -4.28 5.04
N ALA A 286 -4.07 -3.52 6.04
CA ALA A 286 -3.19 -2.92 7.02
C ALA A 286 -3.78 -2.85 8.43
N GLY A 287 -2.92 -2.99 9.44
CA GLY A 287 -3.32 -2.72 10.81
C GLY A 287 -3.73 -1.25 10.99
N ILE A 288 -2.94 -0.33 10.44
CA ILE A 288 -3.22 1.11 10.47
C ILE A 288 -3.07 1.69 9.06
N TYR A 289 -4.04 2.48 8.62
CA TYR A 289 -4.00 3.17 7.35
C TYR A 289 -4.31 4.66 7.53
N VAL A 290 -3.49 5.51 6.92
CA VAL A 290 -3.77 6.94 6.69
C VAL A 290 -3.37 7.29 5.27
N GLY A 291 -4.33 7.63 4.42
CA GLY A 291 -4.11 7.78 2.98
C GLY A 291 -5.21 8.51 2.24
N GLN A 292 -5.00 8.68 0.94
CA GLN A 292 -5.78 9.54 0.07
C GLN A 292 -5.95 10.95 0.66
N CYS A 293 -4.87 11.59 1.11
CA CYS A 293 -4.92 12.93 1.70
C CYS A 293 -3.70 13.77 1.32
N TYR A 294 -3.91 15.07 1.04
CA TYR A 294 -2.84 16.03 0.88
C TYR A 294 -3.32 17.50 0.99
N PRO A 295 -2.68 18.34 1.83
CA PRO A 295 -1.82 17.94 2.94
C PRO A 295 -2.66 17.18 3.97
N CYS A 296 -2.18 16.03 4.44
CA CYS A 296 -2.84 15.22 5.46
C CYS A 296 -2.86 15.95 6.79
N LYS A 297 -1.74 16.58 7.19
CA LYS A 297 -1.54 17.11 8.56
C LYS A 297 -1.96 16.07 9.61
N ALA A 298 -1.24 14.96 9.67
CA ALA A 298 -1.61 13.85 10.53
C ALA A 298 -0.43 13.30 11.31
N ILE A 299 -0.70 12.81 12.52
CA ILE A 299 0.31 12.26 13.43
C ILE A 299 -0.12 10.87 13.89
N LEU A 300 0.77 9.90 13.70
CA LEU A 300 0.70 8.57 14.30
C LEU A 300 1.78 8.51 15.38
N TYR A 301 1.39 8.34 16.65
CA TYR A 301 2.32 8.40 17.78
C TYR A 301 2.10 7.28 18.80
N ASP A 302 3.16 6.58 19.20
CA ASP A 302 3.08 5.48 20.17
C ASP A 302 2.01 4.44 19.80
N VAL A 303 1.97 4.06 18.52
CA VAL A 303 1.08 3.00 18.03
C VAL A 303 1.84 1.68 17.90
N ILE A 304 1.11 0.57 18.02
CA ILE A 304 1.63 -0.77 17.79
C ILE A 304 0.79 -1.43 16.70
N SER A 305 1.44 -1.95 15.66
CA SER A 305 0.78 -2.74 14.63
C SER A 305 1.54 -4.04 14.39
N GLU A 306 0.83 -5.17 14.50
CA GLU A 306 1.41 -6.49 14.33
C GLU A 306 0.49 -7.52 13.67
N ASN A 307 1.07 -8.61 13.14
CA ASN A 307 0.32 -9.73 12.55
C ASN A 307 -0.68 -9.31 11.46
N SER A 308 -0.39 -8.23 10.73
CA SER A 308 -1.18 -7.75 9.59
C SER A 308 -0.37 -7.88 8.29
N ALA A 309 -0.99 -7.71 7.13
CA ALA A 309 -0.23 -7.64 5.87
C ALA A 309 0.76 -6.48 5.91
N LEU A 310 0.25 -5.26 5.93
CA LEU A 310 1.01 -4.06 6.24
C LEU A 310 0.83 -3.70 7.71
N GLY A 311 1.90 -3.34 8.40
CA GLY A 311 1.77 -2.68 9.70
C GLY A 311 1.10 -1.32 9.51
N TYR A 312 1.68 -0.50 8.61
CA TYR A 312 1.15 0.78 8.14
C TYR A 312 1.00 0.80 6.62
N SER A 313 -0.13 1.32 6.14
CA SER A 313 -0.36 1.65 4.73
C SER A 313 -0.62 3.15 4.55
N GLY A 314 0.01 3.74 3.54
CA GLY A 314 0.05 5.19 3.32
C GLY A 314 -0.13 5.56 1.86
N THR A 315 -1.15 5.01 1.20
CA THR A 315 -1.39 5.24 -0.22
C THR A 315 -1.72 6.71 -0.49
N ASN A 316 -1.01 7.33 -1.45
CA ASN A 316 -1.23 8.72 -1.89
C ASN A 316 -1.38 9.73 -0.73
N ALA A 317 -0.60 9.51 0.33
CA ALA A 317 -0.62 10.29 1.55
C ALA A 317 0.56 11.27 1.60
N GLY A 318 0.41 12.38 2.33
CA GLY A 318 1.51 13.32 2.44
C GLY A 318 1.21 14.70 2.98
N GLY A 319 2.23 15.54 3.08
CA GLY A 319 2.10 16.95 3.50
C GLY A 319 1.84 17.06 5.00
N GLU A 320 2.94 17.02 5.77
CA GLU A 320 2.95 17.03 7.24
C GLU A 320 2.32 15.76 7.84
N LEU A 321 2.69 14.59 7.31
CA LEU A 321 2.33 13.29 7.85
C LEU A 321 3.50 12.72 8.67
N TYR A 322 3.30 12.53 9.97
CA TYR A 322 4.35 12.08 10.89
C TYR A 322 4.02 10.72 11.50
N ILE A 323 4.95 9.77 11.41
CA ILE A 323 4.87 8.44 12.03
C ILE A 323 6.01 8.34 13.05
N LEU A 324 5.67 8.36 14.33
CA LEU A 324 6.56 8.72 15.42
C LEU A 324 6.52 7.69 16.55
N SER A 325 7.69 7.36 17.11
CA SER A 325 7.80 6.60 18.38
C SER A 325 6.92 5.34 18.44
N SER A 326 6.74 4.64 17.32
CA SER A 326 5.79 3.52 17.18
C SER A 326 6.51 2.18 16.94
N ILE A 327 5.80 1.07 17.15
CA ILE A 327 6.30 -0.29 16.98
C ILE A 327 5.56 -0.99 15.84
N TRP A 328 6.32 -1.48 14.86
CA TRP A 328 5.82 -2.17 13.67
C TRP A 328 6.49 -3.54 13.57
N ARG A 329 5.79 -4.62 13.96
CA ARG A 329 6.43 -5.94 14.11
C ARG A 329 5.59 -7.11 13.63
N ASN A 330 6.23 -8.20 13.24
CA ASN A 330 5.56 -9.46 12.88
C ASN A 330 4.43 -9.30 11.83
N ASN A 331 4.52 -8.27 10.97
CA ASN A 331 3.66 -8.12 9.80
C ASN A 331 4.29 -8.84 8.60
N ILE A 332 3.66 -8.81 7.43
CA ILE A 332 4.32 -9.22 6.18
C ILE A 332 5.25 -8.12 5.67
N VAL A 333 4.84 -6.87 5.83
CA VAL A 333 5.63 -5.66 5.60
C VAL A 333 5.38 -4.70 6.77
N GLY A 334 6.41 -4.02 7.25
CA GLY A 334 6.30 -3.08 8.37
C GLY A 334 5.52 -1.82 8.01
N LEU A 335 6.15 -0.89 7.30
CA LEU A 335 5.50 0.32 6.78
C LEU A 335 5.58 0.34 5.25
N GLY A 336 4.48 0.68 4.59
CA GLY A 336 4.41 0.79 3.13
C GLY A 336 3.70 2.04 2.61
N PRO A 337 4.25 3.26 2.75
CA PRO A 337 3.84 4.40 1.92
C PRO A 337 4.05 4.15 0.43
N ASN A 338 3.02 4.37 -0.39
CA ASN A 338 3.06 4.09 -1.82
C ASN A 338 2.18 5.01 -2.68
N SER A 339 2.56 5.17 -3.96
CA SER A 339 1.75 5.87 -4.97
C SER A 339 0.98 4.90 -5.85
N LEU A 340 -0.33 5.10 -6.02
CA LEU A 340 -1.20 4.26 -6.86
C LEU A 340 -2.18 5.12 -7.68
N ASP A 341 -2.70 4.55 -8.77
CA ASP A 341 -3.67 5.22 -9.65
C ASP A 341 -5.13 5.01 -9.19
N ARG A 342 -5.35 4.01 -8.31
CA ARG A 342 -6.66 3.63 -7.76
C ARG A 342 -7.14 4.47 -6.58
N GLU A 343 -6.38 5.47 -6.17
CA GLU A 343 -6.78 6.41 -5.13
C GLU A 343 -6.52 7.83 -5.59
N LEU A 344 -7.26 8.79 -5.03
CA LEU A 344 -7.03 10.21 -5.32
C LEU A 344 -5.70 10.72 -4.75
N LEU A 345 -5.31 11.90 -5.22
CA LEU A 345 -4.17 12.69 -4.74
C LEU A 345 -2.76 12.07 -4.90
N PRO A 346 -2.48 11.21 -5.89
CA PRO A 346 -1.11 10.76 -6.11
C PRO A 346 -0.19 11.95 -6.48
N PRO A 347 1.12 11.85 -6.26
CA PRO A 347 1.83 10.73 -5.62
C PRO A 347 1.87 10.84 -4.08
N GLU A 348 2.18 9.74 -3.39
CA GLU A 348 2.64 9.76 -1.99
C GLU A 348 3.89 10.65 -1.85
N ARG A 349 3.92 11.51 -0.83
CA ARG A 349 5.01 12.48 -0.64
C ARG A 349 5.08 13.15 0.73
N GLU A 350 6.26 13.58 1.16
CA GLU A 350 6.44 14.40 2.38
C GLU A 350 5.93 13.73 3.67
N THR A 351 6.15 12.41 3.78
CA THR A 351 5.93 11.58 4.97
C THR A 351 7.20 11.52 5.82
N TYR A 352 7.06 11.68 7.13
CA TYR A 352 8.15 11.72 8.11
C TYR A 352 8.07 10.51 9.04
N ILE A 353 8.97 9.53 8.87
CA ILE A 353 9.03 8.31 9.67
C ILE A 353 10.21 8.44 10.65
N ILE A 354 9.92 8.78 11.91
CA ILE A 354 10.96 9.22 12.87
C ILE A 354 10.88 8.45 14.19
N GLY A 355 12.01 7.87 14.61
CA GLY A 355 12.14 7.31 15.96
C GLY A 355 11.28 6.07 16.20
N ASN A 356 11.02 5.24 15.19
CA ASN A 356 10.22 4.04 15.32
C ASN A 356 11.09 2.79 15.53
N LEU A 357 10.48 1.74 16.09
CA LEU A 357 11.03 0.38 16.17
C LEU A 357 10.30 -0.51 15.16
N ILE A 358 11.02 -1.03 14.17
CA ILE A 358 10.50 -1.87 13.10
C ILE A 358 11.28 -3.19 13.13
N TYR A 359 10.61 -4.33 13.32
CA TYR A 359 11.36 -5.60 13.35
C TYR A 359 10.56 -6.84 12.98
N ASP A 360 11.25 -7.86 12.47
CA ASP A 360 10.72 -9.20 12.18
C ASP A 360 9.41 -9.20 11.34
N ASN A 361 9.24 -8.22 10.45
CA ASN A 361 8.10 -8.15 9.52
C ASN A 361 8.28 -9.15 8.36
N ASN A 362 8.09 -10.45 8.67
CA ASN A 362 8.28 -11.60 7.78
C ASN A 362 7.13 -12.63 7.88
N ASN A 363 6.01 -12.26 8.51
CA ASN A 363 5.02 -13.20 9.00
C ASN A 363 4.04 -13.68 7.92
N LEU A 364 4.42 -14.72 7.17
CA LEU A 364 3.53 -15.35 6.16
C LEU A 364 2.27 -16.02 6.73
N SER A 365 2.11 -16.07 8.06
CA SER A 365 0.87 -16.54 8.71
C SER A 365 -0.10 -15.39 9.04
N ALA A 366 0.33 -14.14 8.85
CA ALA A 366 -0.56 -12.99 8.85
C ALA A 366 -1.49 -13.04 7.63
N PRO A 367 -2.69 -12.46 7.72
CA PRO A 367 -3.58 -12.37 6.57
C PRO A 367 -3.04 -11.36 5.56
N ILE A 368 -3.30 -11.59 4.27
CA ILE A 368 -2.82 -10.72 3.18
C ILE A 368 -3.71 -10.76 1.95
N LYS A 369 -3.81 -9.61 1.28
CA LYS A 369 -4.36 -9.43 -0.06
C LYS A 369 -3.25 -9.51 -1.13
N PRO A 370 -3.58 -9.70 -2.42
CA PRO A 370 -2.57 -9.87 -3.47
C PRO A 370 -1.57 -8.71 -3.64
N LEU A 371 -2.01 -7.46 -3.43
CA LEU A 371 -1.23 -6.26 -3.78
C LEU A 371 -0.03 -6.03 -2.84
N GLU A 372 -0.07 -6.58 -1.63
CA GLU A 372 0.92 -6.36 -0.58
C GLU A 372 2.05 -7.41 -0.64
N TYR A 373 1.77 -8.58 -1.23
CA TYR A 373 2.73 -9.69 -1.34
C TYR A 373 4.05 -9.38 -2.09
N PRO A 374 4.08 -8.53 -3.14
CA PRO A 374 5.29 -8.22 -3.92
C PRO A 374 6.48 -7.72 -3.10
N THR A 375 6.23 -7.19 -1.91
CA THR A 375 7.24 -6.53 -1.07
C THR A 375 7.44 -7.23 0.26
N TYR A 376 7.02 -8.50 0.36
CA TYR A 376 7.22 -9.36 1.51
C TYR A 376 8.60 -9.22 2.18
N GLY A 377 8.63 -9.28 3.51
CA GLY A 377 9.89 -9.33 4.26
C GLY A 377 10.61 -7.99 4.26
N THR A 378 9.85 -6.89 4.32
CA THR A 378 10.38 -5.52 4.27
C THR A 378 10.05 -4.76 5.54
N GLY A 379 11.04 -4.05 6.10
CA GLY A 379 10.84 -3.17 7.24
C GLY A 379 10.08 -1.89 6.87
N ILE A 380 10.72 -1.04 6.07
CA ILE A 380 10.15 0.20 5.55
C ILE A 380 10.25 0.17 4.02
N LEU A 381 9.12 0.26 3.34
CA LEU A 381 9.02 0.36 1.89
C LEU A 381 8.49 1.74 1.50
N ILE A 382 9.25 2.49 0.72
CA ILE A 382 8.76 3.66 -0.01
C ILE A 382 8.60 3.25 -1.47
N ALA A 383 7.36 3.16 -1.96
CA ALA A 383 7.07 2.72 -3.33
C ALA A 383 6.46 3.84 -4.17
N GLY A 384 7.24 4.46 -5.05
CA GLY A 384 6.78 5.61 -5.86
C GLY A 384 6.62 6.91 -5.05
N GLY A 385 7.18 6.98 -3.85
CA GLY A 385 7.10 8.14 -2.94
C GLY A 385 8.14 9.24 -3.16
N LEU A 386 7.79 10.47 -2.80
CA LEU A 386 8.63 11.68 -3.00
C LEU A 386 8.93 12.44 -1.70
N HIS A 387 10.15 12.94 -1.53
CA HIS A 387 10.51 13.83 -0.41
C HIS A 387 10.22 13.27 1.00
N ASN A 388 10.18 11.96 1.16
CA ASN A 388 9.99 11.36 2.48
C ASN A 388 11.26 11.46 3.32
N VAL A 389 11.10 11.54 4.64
CA VAL A 389 12.21 11.59 5.60
C VAL A 389 12.12 10.40 6.54
N ILE A 390 13.10 9.51 6.47
CA ILE A 390 13.21 8.32 7.30
C ILE A 390 14.40 8.50 8.22
N LYS A 391 14.13 8.79 9.51
CA LYS A 391 15.15 9.25 10.44
C LYS A 391 15.12 8.58 11.82
N ASN A 392 16.28 8.31 12.41
CA ASN A 392 16.41 7.84 13.80
C ASN A 392 15.62 6.56 14.11
N ASN A 393 15.30 5.73 13.11
CA ASN A 393 14.56 4.48 13.32
C ASN A 393 15.52 3.33 13.66
N VAL A 394 14.99 2.32 14.32
CA VAL A 394 15.63 1.01 14.51
C VAL A 394 14.88 -0.02 13.68
N VAL A 395 15.55 -0.60 12.68
CA VAL A 395 14.95 -1.51 11.67
C VAL A 395 15.73 -2.82 11.63
N ILE A 396 15.14 -3.94 12.06
CA ILE A 396 15.89 -5.17 12.37
C ILE A 396 15.20 -6.44 11.85
N GLY A 397 15.97 -7.31 11.21
CA GLY A 397 15.59 -8.73 11.07
C GLY A 397 14.57 -9.01 9.97
N HIS A 398 14.66 -8.32 8.83
CA HIS A 398 13.74 -8.51 7.71
C HIS A 398 14.27 -9.54 6.70
N ASP A 399 13.41 -10.41 6.19
CA ASP A 399 13.82 -11.53 5.33
C ASP A 399 14.37 -11.05 3.98
N ASN A 400 13.93 -9.89 3.50
CA ASN A 400 14.42 -9.25 2.28
C ASN A 400 15.08 -7.90 2.56
N TYR A 401 14.32 -6.86 2.92
CA TYR A 401 14.84 -5.49 2.91
C TYR A 401 14.62 -4.77 4.25
N GLY A 402 15.62 -4.03 4.72
CA GLY A 402 15.46 -3.16 5.89
C GLY A 402 14.65 -1.91 5.54
N ILE A 403 15.32 -0.93 4.93
CA ILE A 403 14.71 0.26 4.34
C ILE A 403 14.88 0.18 2.83
N ALA A 404 13.77 0.23 2.10
CA ALA A 404 13.74 -0.01 0.65
C ALA A 404 13.01 1.11 -0.08
N ILE A 405 13.65 1.64 -1.12
CA ILE A 405 13.05 2.62 -2.04
C ILE A 405 12.80 1.92 -3.37
N PHE A 406 11.55 1.83 -3.77
CA PHE A 406 11.10 1.16 -4.98
C PHE A 406 10.36 2.13 -5.89
N PRO A 407 10.47 2.03 -7.23
CA PRO A 407 9.39 2.54 -8.06
C PRO A 407 8.13 1.70 -7.81
N ASN A 408 6.96 2.27 -8.05
CA ASN A 408 5.71 1.53 -8.03
C ASN A 408 5.09 1.49 -9.42
N LEU A 409 4.59 0.32 -9.82
CA LEU A 409 3.91 0.12 -11.10
C LEU A 409 2.44 -0.17 -10.81
N ASP A 410 1.57 0.69 -11.34
CA ASP A 410 0.14 0.45 -11.43
C ASP A 410 -0.31 0.73 -12.89
N GLU A 411 -1.29 1.61 -13.13
CA GLU A 411 -1.59 2.05 -14.50
C GLU A 411 -0.47 2.98 -15.02
N ASN A 412 0.07 3.81 -14.13
CA ASN A 412 1.24 4.63 -14.34
C ASN A 412 2.47 4.05 -13.61
N PHE A 413 3.65 4.46 -14.08
CA PHE A 413 4.91 4.13 -13.42
C PHE A 413 5.34 5.27 -12.50
N TRP A 414 5.18 5.07 -11.20
CA TRP A 414 5.48 6.03 -10.15
C TRP A 414 6.93 5.88 -9.68
N PHE A 415 7.75 6.88 -9.98
CA PHE A 415 9.16 6.85 -9.60
C PHE A 415 9.40 7.46 -8.21
N SER A 416 10.20 6.79 -7.38
CA SER A 416 10.65 7.36 -6.10
C SER A 416 11.83 8.30 -6.23
N HIS A 417 11.68 9.51 -5.70
CA HIS A 417 12.67 10.56 -5.83
C HIS A 417 12.84 11.41 -4.57
N LYS A 418 14.08 11.86 -4.35
CA LYS A 418 14.43 12.85 -3.32
C LYS A 418 14.03 12.48 -1.89
N ASN A 419 13.94 11.18 -1.58
CA ASN A 419 13.75 10.70 -0.23
C ASN A 419 15.07 10.79 0.55
N VAL A 420 14.99 11.07 1.85
CA VAL A 420 16.12 11.27 2.77
C VAL A 420 16.11 10.16 3.82
N ILE A 421 17.18 9.37 3.86
CA ILE A 421 17.33 8.25 4.80
C ILE A 421 18.56 8.55 5.67
N GLU A 422 18.34 8.94 6.93
CA GLU A 422 19.45 9.36 7.79
C GLU A 422 19.37 8.90 9.24
N ASP A 423 20.53 8.73 9.87
CA ASP A 423 20.66 8.45 11.31
C ASP A 423 19.91 7.17 11.78
N ASN A 424 19.59 6.23 10.88
CA ASN A 424 18.90 4.99 11.24
C ASN A 424 19.88 3.90 11.67
N ILE A 425 19.41 2.99 12.52
CA ILE A 425 20.10 1.72 12.82
C ILE A 425 19.36 0.63 12.06
N VAL A 426 20.01 0.03 11.06
CA VAL A 426 19.42 -1.01 10.22
C VAL A 426 20.33 -2.22 10.17
N HIS A 427 19.82 -3.39 10.52
CA HIS A 427 20.66 -4.58 10.50
C HIS A 427 19.90 -5.89 10.34
N SER A 428 20.64 -6.90 9.91
CA SER A 428 20.14 -8.28 9.81
C SER A 428 18.99 -8.44 8.81
N SER A 429 18.96 -7.58 7.78
CA SER A 429 18.09 -7.79 6.64
C SER A 429 18.74 -8.70 5.59
N GLY A 430 17.94 -9.53 4.91
CA GLY A 430 18.45 -10.53 3.96
C GLY A 430 19.22 -9.95 2.77
N PHE A 431 18.55 -9.22 1.89
CA PHE A 431 19.16 -8.63 0.68
C PHE A 431 19.89 -7.32 0.90
N GLY A 432 19.43 -6.52 1.84
CA GLY A 432 19.98 -5.19 2.02
C GLY A 432 19.35 -4.52 3.21
N ASP A 433 20.18 -4.06 4.13
CA ASP A 433 19.74 -3.16 5.18
C ASP A 433 19.22 -1.86 4.54
N LEU A 434 19.97 -1.31 3.57
CA LEU A 434 19.55 -0.17 2.76
C LEU A 434 19.42 -0.57 1.29
N THR A 435 18.25 -0.33 0.68
CA THR A 435 17.98 -0.72 -0.70
C THR A 435 17.40 0.43 -1.52
N MET A 436 17.96 0.65 -2.70
CA MET A 436 17.43 1.52 -3.74
C MET A 436 17.22 0.69 -5.01
N ALA A 437 15.97 0.43 -5.36
CA ALA A 437 15.59 -0.32 -6.55
C ALA A 437 15.53 0.58 -7.80
N GLY A 438 15.88 -0.01 -8.95
CA GLY A 438 15.96 0.64 -10.25
C GLY A 438 14.72 0.44 -11.12
N PRO A 439 14.75 0.89 -12.38
CA PRO A 439 15.92 1.44 -13.08
C PRO A 439 16.20 2.93 -12.81
N ILE A 440 15.20 3.69 -12.35
CA ILE A 440 15.31 5.15 -12.14
C ILE A 440 14.84 5.46 -10.72
N SER A 441 15.72 6.10 -9.94
CA SER A 441 15.50 6.46 -8.54
C SER A 441 16.40 7.64 -8.19
N ILE A 442 16.04 8.84 -8.67
CA ILE A 442 16.95 10.00 -8.68
C ILE A 442 16.82 10.83 -7.40
N GLY A 443 17.95 11.38 -6.93
CA GLY A 443 17.95 12.39 -5.87
C GLY A 443 17.69 11.86 -4.46
N ASN A 444 17.36 10.57 -4.30
CA ASN A 444 17.35 9.91 -3.01
C ASN A 444 18.74 9.98 -2.39
N CYS A 445 18.81 10.13 -1.06
CA CYS A 445 20.08 10.26 -0.39
C CYS A 445 20.12 9.56 0.97
N PHE A 446 21.34 9.19 1.37
CA PHE A 446 21.59 8.41 2.58
C PHE A 446 22.74 9.05 3.37
N SER A 447 22.62 9.17 4.69
CA SER A 447 23.71 9.66 5.54
C SER A 447 23.62 9.19 6.99
N ASN A 448 24.77 8.89 7.59
CA ASN A 448 24.91 8.58 9.02
C ASN A 448 24.09 7.36 9.51
N ASN A 449 23.68 6.46 8.60
CA ASN A 449 23.01 5.22 9.00
C ASN A 449 24.05 4.21 9.49
N LYS A 450 23.68 3.40 10.49
CA LYS A 450 24.44 2.23 10.93
C LYS A 450 23.86 1.00 10.27
N TYR A 451 24.56 0.45 9.28
CA TYR A 451 24.13 -0.70 8.47
C TYR A 451 25.30 -1.64 8.12
N GLN A 452 25.01 -2.86 7.68
CA GLN A 452 26.01 -3.84 7.23
C GLN A 452 26.02 -3.98 5.72
N THR A 453 24.84 -3.98 5.09
CA THR A 453 24.71 -4.21 3.65
C THR A 453 23.88 -3.13 2.97
N SER A 454 24.25 -2.80 1.73
CA SER A 454 23.44 -1.91 0.91
C SER A 454 23.33 -2.44 -0.52
N VAL A 455 22.22 -2.12 -1.16
CA VAL A 455 21.94 -2.44 -2.55
C VAL A 455 21.46 -1.18 -3.29
N PRO A 456 22.23 -0.62 -4.24
CA PRO A 456 23.57 -1.03 -4.64
C PRO A 456 24.63 -0.97 -3.51
N PRO A 457 25.78 -1.64 -3.65
CA PRO A 457 26.85 -1.52 -2.67
C PRO A 457 27.32 -0.07 -2.51
N LEU A 458 27.68 0.31 -1.28
CA LEU A 458 28.23 1.63 -0.93
C LEU A 458 27.25 2.80 -1.10
N LEU A 459 25.94 2.58 -0.89
CA LEU A 459 24.88 3.60 -1.08
C LEU A 459 25.21 4.97 -0.47
N GLU A 460 25.62 5.03 0.80
CA GLU A 460 25.94 6.32 1.43
C GLU A 460 27.15 7.03 0.82
N LYS A 461 28.12 6.27 0.29
CA LYS A 461 29.30 6.88 -0.33
C LYS A 461 28.96 7.46 -1.70
N THR A 462 28.08 6.82 -2.44
CA THR A 462 27.79 7.20 -3.82
C THR A 462 26.51 8.04 -3.97
N ASN A 463 25.64 8.04 -2.97
CA ASN A 463 24.38 8.79 -2.89
C ASN A 463 24.24 9.50 -1.53
N GLY A 464 25.34 10.07 -1.01
CA GLY A 464 25.33 10.82 0.25
C GLY A 464 24.47 12.09 0.20
N CYS A 465 23.77 12.43 1.28
CA CYS A 465 22.92 13.64 1.32
C CYS A 465 23.68 14.96 1.14
N GLY A 466 24.94 15.03 1.55
CA GLY A 466 25.83 16.18 1.31
C GLY A 466 26.61 16.13 -0.02
N SER A 467 26.42 15.10 -0.85
CA SER A 467 27.19 14.93 -2.08
C SER A 467 26.61 15.75 -3.24
N GLY A 468 27.49 16.45 -3.98
CA GLY A 468 27.15 17.09 -5.25
C GLY A 468 27.05 16.11 -6.43
N ILE A 469 27.50 14.86 -6.26
CA ILE A 469 27.46 13.79 -7.29
C ILE A 469 26.67 12.61 -6.72
N ARG A 470 25.67 12.14 -7.46
CA ARG A 470 24.88 10.94 -7.12
C ARG A 470 25.04 9.90 -8.23
N ALA A 471 25.62 8.76 -7.90
CA ALA A 471 25.89 7.68 -8.85
C ALA A 471 25.63 6.29 -8.23
N PRO A 472 25.03 5.34 -8.96
CA PRO A 472 24.30 5.56 -10.21
C PRO A 472 23.08 6.47 -9.99
N MET A 473 22.60 7.12 -11.04
CA MET A 473 21.35 7.92 -11.01
C MET A 473 20.08 7.04 -10.92
N GLY A 474 20.26 5.74 -10.75
CA GLY A 474 19.21 4.74 -10.66
C GLY A 474 19.48 3.79 -9.52
N GLY A 475 18.59 2.82 -9.34
CA GLY A 475 18.77 1.76 -8.36
C GLY A 475 19.16 0.43 -9.00
N GLU A 476 19.19 -0.60 -8.17
CA GLU A 476 19.44 -1.97 -8.59
C GLU A 476 18.19 -2.59 -9.23
N ILE A 477 18.35 -3.23 -10.38
CA ILE A 477 17.19 -3.73 -11.16
C ILE A 477 16.76 -5.11 -10.69
N PHE A 478 17.65 -5.96 -10.16
CA PHE A 478 17.25 -7.31 -9.73
C PHE A 478 16.22 -7.28 -8.59
N THR A 479 16.22 -6.25 -7.74
CA THR A 479 15.25 -6.12 -6.64
C THR A 479 13.85 -5.83 -7.18
N ALA A 480 13.72 -5.01 -8.23
CA ALA A 480 12.47 -4.81 -8.95
C ALA A 480 11.97 -6.11 -9.61
N TYR A 481 12.86 -6.93 -10.19
CA TYR A 481 12.47 -8.24 -10.72
C TYR A 481 11.98 -9.22 -9.66
N ASN A 482 12.48 -9.14 -8.42
CA ASN A 482 11.93 -9.94 -7.32
C ASN A 482 10.48 -9.56 -7.03
N ALA A 483 10.20 -8.25 -6.92
CA ALA A 483 8.86 -7.76 -6.67
C ALA A 483 7.91 -8.12 -7.82
N LEU A 484 8.35 -7.97 -9.08
CA LEU A 484 7.60 -8.40 -10.26
C LEU A 484 7.30 -9.91 -10.25
N SER A 485 8.26 -10.73 -9.83
CA SER A 485 8.04 -12.17 -9.70
C SER A 485 6.95 -12.49 -8.68
N LEU A 486 7.01 -11.88 -7.51
CA LEU A 486 6.02 -12.07 -6.45
C LEU A 486 4.65 -11.48 -6.84
N MET A 487 4.62 -10.40 -7.61
CA MET A 487 3.39 -9.84 -8.19
C MET A 487 2.73 -10.82 -9.17
N VAL A 488 3.53 -11.52 -9.99
CA VAL A 488 2.99 -12.56 -10.89
C VAL A 488 2.52 -13.79 -10.11
N ASP A 489 3.15 -14.14 -8.99
CA ASP A 489 2.61 -15.17 -8.10
C ASP A 489 1.27 -14.71 -7.50
N ALA A 490 1.20 -13.46 -7.01
CA ALA A 490 0.01 -12.88 -6.41
C ALA A 490 -1.19 -12.83 -7.38
N SER A 491 -0.98 -12.43 -8.63
CA SER A 491 -2.03 -12.33 -9.66
C SER A 491 -2.62 -13.70 -10.04
N HIS A 492 -1.87 -14.78 -9.84
CA HIS A 492 -2.36 -16.15 -10.01
C HIS A 492 -2.91 -16.78 -8.73
N GLY A 493 -2.99 -16.04 -7.61
CA GLY A 493 -3.41 -16.59 -6.32
C GLY A 493 -2.36 -17.46 -5.63
N ASN A 494 -1.10 -17.43 -6.10
CA ASN A 494 0.00 -18.25 -5.59
C ASN A 494 0.78 -17.57 -4.46
N TYR A 495 0.10 -17.21 -3.38
CA TYR A 495 0.72 -16.60 -2.21
C TYR A 495 0.15 -17.19 -0.93
N PRO A 496 0.95 -17.34 0.14
CA PRO A 496 0.44 -17.73 1.44
C PRO A 496 -0.42 -16.60 2.02
N SER A 497 -1.56 -16.95 2.61
CA SER A 497 -2.40 -16.00 3.33
C SER A 497 -2.94 -16.67 4.58
N GLY A 498 -2.70 -16.04 5.72
CA GLY A 498 -3.31 -16.42 6.99
C GLY A 498 -4.81 -16.11 7.01
N ASP A 499 -5.55 -16.83 7.85
CA ASP A 499 -6.95 -16.49 8.10
C ASP A 499 -7.02 -15.32 9.09
N TRP A 500 -7.55 -14.18 8.65
CA TRP A 500 -7.71 -12.98 9.48
C TRP A 500 -8.68 -13.22 10.64
N LYS A 501 -9.60 -14.19 10.53
CA LYS A 501 -10.57 -14.51 11.59
C LYS A 501 -9.94 -15.23 12.78
N ASN A 502 -8.77 -15.83 12.58
CA ASN A 502 -8.12 -16.73 13.53
C ASN A 502 -6.75 -16.21 14.00
N GLN A 503 -6.48 -14.90 13.83
CA GLN A 503 -5.25 -14.30 14.34
C GLN A 503 -5.26 -14.19 15.88
N PRO A 504 -4.08 -14.19 16.52
CA PRO A 504 -3.98 -14.14 17.98
C PRO A 504 -4.71 -12.93 18.58
N VAL A 505 -5.50 -13.18 19.63
CA VAL A 505 -6.13 -12.10 20.40
C VAL A 505 -5.02 -11.32 21.13
N PRO A 506 -4.98 -9.98 20.99
CA PRO A 506 -3.95 -9.18 21.64
C PRO A 506 -4.05 -9.25 23.16
N PRO A 507 -2.92 -9.12 23.89
CA PRO A 507 -2.96 -9.01 25.34
C PRO A 507 -3.69 -7.72 25.77
N PRO A 508 -4.16 -7.63 27.02
CA PRO A 508 -4.76 -6.41 27.54
C PRO A 508 -3.84 -5.20 27.35
N GLN A 509 -4.39 -4.15 26.76
CA GLN A 509 -3.71 -2.89 26.46
C GLN A 509 -3.94 -1.88 27.59
N LYS A 510 -3.06 -0.87 27.69
CA LYS A 510 -3.22 0.20 28.67
C LYS A 510 -4.50 1.00 28.37
N ASN A 511 -5.25 1.30 29.43
CA ASN A 511 -6.36 2.25 29.39
C ASN A 511 -5.86 3.69 29.25
N ILE A 512 -6.72 4.58 28.77
CA ILE A 512 -6.48 6.02 28.76
C ILE A 512 -6.21 6.53 30.20
N PRO A 513 -5.19 7.38 30.41
CA PRO A 513 -4.94 7.99 31.71
C PRO A 513 -6.16 8.76 32.24
N GLY A 514 -6.54 8.49 33.49
CA GLY A 514 -7.74 9.07 34.12
C GLY A 514 -9.05 8.34 33.77
N GLY A 515 -9.04 7.37 32.86
CA GLY A 515 -10.20 6.55 32.50
C GLY A 515 -11.43 7.39 32.15
N VAL A 516 -12.55 7.13 32.81
CA VAL A 516 -13.81 7.89 32.64
C VAL A 516 -13.67 9.38 32.92
N GLY A 517 -12.73 9.77 33.80
CA GLY A 517 -12.48 11.16 34.19
C GLY A 517 -11.46 11.89 33.32
N ALA A 518 -10.95 11.26 32.26
CA ALA A 518 -10.06 11.93 31.31
C ALA A 518 -10.74 13.18 30.70
N PRO A 519 -10.01 14.26 30.38
CA PRO A 519 -10.61 15.44 29.76
C PRO A 519 -11.36 15.09 28.47
N VAL A 520 -12.58 15.61 28.29
CA VAL A 520 -13.35 15.44 27.06
C VAL A 520 -12.94 16.52 26.07
N LYS A 521 -12.33 16.12 24.96
CA LYS A 521 -11.82 17.02 23.92
C LYS A 521 -12.30 16.58 22.53
N PRO A 522 -13.25 17.30 21.92
CA PRO A 522 -13.54 17.16 20.50
C PRO A 522 -12.27 17.32 19.67
N ALA A 523 -12.14 16.56 18.58
CA ALA A 523 -10.94 16.53 17.73
C ALA A 523 -10.98 17.59 16.63
N VAL A 524 -11.26 18.86 16.96
CA VAL A 524 -11.43 19.92 15.93
C VAL A 524 -10.08 20.33 15.32
N HIS A 525 -9.03 20.47 16.14
CA HIS A 525 -7.67 20.85 15.71
C HIS A 525 -6.60 19.90 16.29
N PRO A 526 -6.74 18.57 16.15
CA PRO A 526 -5.95 17.61 16.91
C PRO A 526 -4.46 17.66 16.51
N PHE A 527 -4.13 17.94 15.25
CA PHE A 527 -2.75 18.09 14.80
C PHE A 527 -2.04 19.25 15.51
N GLU A 528 -2.70 20.43 15.55
CA GLU A 528 -2.17 21.59 16.24
C GLU A 528 -2.13 21.39 17.76
N ASP A 529 -3.18 20.80 18.34
CA ASP A 529 -3.31 20.54 19.77
C ASP A 529 -2.30 19.50 20.29
N PHE A 530 -1.76 18.64 19.42
CA PHE A 530 -0.72 17.67 19.77
C PHE A 530 0.56 18.36 20.25
N GLY A 531 0.83 19.58 19.77
CA GLY A 531 2.03 20.33 20.15
C GLY A 531 3.31 19.64 19.71
N LEU A 532 3.35 19.18 18.45
CA LEU A 532 4.45 18.40 17.89
C LEU A 532 5.82 19.09 18.08
N ASP A 533 6.74 18.39 18.73
CA ASP A 533 8.11 18.81 18.95
C ASP A 533 9.06 17.67 18.56
N LEU A 534 9.60 17.75 17.34
CA LEU A 534 10.47 16.71 16.77
C LEU A 534 11.74 16.47 17.59
N SER A 535 12.16 17.43 18.43
CA SER A 535 13.35 17.28 19.29
C SER A 535 13.12 16.34 20.47
N LYS A 536 11.85 16.08 20.82
CA LYS A 536 11.45 15.19 21.93
C LYS A 536 11.13 13.77 21.50
N ILE A 537 11.18 13.48 20.21
CA ILE A 537 10.86 12.15 19.69
C ILE A 537 11.95 11.17 20.12
N THR A 538 11.53 10.10 20.78
CA THR A 538 12.40 9.05 21.31
C THR A 538 11.96 7.69 20.78
N LEU A 539 12.90 6.74 20.73
CA LEU A 539 12.58 5.36 20.39
C LEU A 539 11.67 4.74 21.47
N PRO A 540 10.76 3.81 21.10
CA PRO A 540 10.02 3.02 22.07
C PRO A 540 10.94 2.32 23.08
N GLU A 541 10.50 2.18 24.33
CA GLU A 541 11.29 1.52 25.39
C GLU A 541 11.77 0.11 24.98
N GLU A 542 10.94 -0.60 24.21
CA GLU A 542 11.25 -1.93 23.68
C GLU A 542 12.49 -1.96 22.77
N ALA A 543 12.85 -0.83 22.13
CA ALA A 543 13.98 -0.77 21.20
C ALA A 543 15.30 -1.12 21.87
N ALA A 544 15.51 -0.67 23.12
CA ALA A 544 16.72 -0.99 23.88
C ALA A 544 16.86 -2.51 24.13
N LYS A 545 15.74 -3.18 24.42
CA LYS A 545 15.69 -4.62 24.60
C LYS A 545 15.99 -5.36 23.30
N ILE A 546 15.32 -4.98 22.20
CA ILE A 546 15.52 -5.63 20.90
C ILE A 546 16.96 -5.44 20.41
N LEU A 547 17.55 -4.25 20.55
CA LEU A 547 18.95 -4.00 20.22
C LEU A 547 19.94 -4.84 21.04
N ALA A 548 19.63 -5.11 22.31
CA ALA A 548 20.46 -5.95 23.17
C ALA A 548 20.36 -7.44 22.79
N GLU A 549 19.18 -7.91 22.40
CA GLU A 549 18.90 -9.30 22.05
C GLU A 549 19.33 -9.67 20.62
N ARG A 550 19.20 -8.73 19.68
CA ARG A 550 19.45 -8.96 18.25
C ARG A 550 20.85 -8.47 17.87
N LYS A 551 21.82 -9.38 17.86
CA LYS A 551 23.17 -9.07 17.34
C LYS A 551 23.14 -8.89 15.82
N PRO A 552 23.83 -7.86 15.26
CA PRO A 552 23.93 -7.67 13.82
C PRO A 552 24.47 -8.91 13.12
N LYS A 553 23.77 -9.35 12.07
CA LYS A 553 24.20 -10.38 11.14
C LYS A 553 24.30 -9.76 9.75
N PHE A 554 25.33 -10.14 9.00
CA PHE A 554 25.39 -9.81 7.57
C PHE A 554 24.27 -10.56 6.83
N GLY A 555 23.55 -9.84 5.97
CA GLY A 555 22.62 -10.42 5.01
C GLY A 555 23.33 -11.22 3.91
N ASP A 556 22.57 -12.07 3.21
CA ASP A 556 23.03 -12.91 2.09
C ASP A 556 23.13 -12.08 0.80
N VAL A 557 24.05 -11.12 0.76
CA VAL A 557 24.19 -10.17 -0.36
C VAL A 557 25.29 -10.60 -1.33
N LEU A 558 24.91 -11.40 -2.32
CA LEU A 558 25.74 -11.88 -3.44
C LEU A 558 25.30 -11.26 -4.78
N GLY A 559 24.76 -10.04 -4.76
CA GLY A 559 24.23 -9.36 -5.96
C GLY A 559 23.09 -10.14 -6.61
N GLY A 560 23.12 -10.31 -7.94
CA GLY A 560 22.11 -11.10 -8.68
C GLY A 560 21.98 -12.57 -8.27
N PHE A 561 22.98 -13.11 -7.55
CA PHE A 561 22.99 -14.50 -7.04
C PHE A 561 22.48 -14.63 -5.60
N SER A 562 22.12 -13.52 -4.95
CA SER A 562 21.53 -13.51 -3.61
C SER A 562 20.24 -14.35 -3.59
N VAL A 563 19.85 -14.96 -2.47
CA VAL A 563 18.68 -15.88 -2.43
C VAL A 563 17.44 -15.15 -1.88
N PRO A 564 16.42 -14.85 -2.71
CA PRO A 564 15.20 -14.20 -2.23
C PRO A 564 14.37 -15.05 -1.32
N LYS A 565 13.64 -14.37 -0.45
CA LYS A 565 12.61 -14.97 0.35
C LYS A 565 11.23 -14.45 -0.05
N PRO A 566 10.19 -15.30 -0.07
CA PRO A 566 10.32 -16.76 -0.07
C PRO A 566 11.09 -17.24 -1.30
N LEU A 567 11.90 -18.29 -1.15
CA LEU A 567 12.61 -18.85 -2.30
C LEU A 567 11.63 -19.62 -3.18
N ASP A 568 11.39 -19.11 -4.37
CA ASP A 568 10.50 -19.73 -5.36
C ASP A 568 11.21 -19.86 -6.73
N ILE A 569 10.86 -20.90 -7.49
CA ILE A 569 11.41 -21.16 -8.82
C ILE A 569 11.08 -20.05 -9.82
N GLN A 570 9.92 -19.39 -9.66
CA GLN A 570 9.51 -18.25 -10.45
C GLN A 570 10.49 -17.10 -10.27
N ILE A 571 10.91 -16.82 -9.03
CA ILE A 571 11.89 -15.76 -8.78
C ILE A 571 13.24 -16.09 -9.43
N ILE A 572 13.64 -17.36 -9.39
CA ILE A 572 14.85 -17.84 -10.07
C ILE A 572 14.72 -17.59 -11.59
N ILE A 573 13.60 -17.98 -12.21
CA ILE A 573 13.35 -17.75 -13.64
C ILE A 573 13.38 -16.25 -13.97
N PHE A 574 12.68 -15.42 -13.19
CA PHE A 574 12.63 -13.97 -13.41
C PHE A 574 14.00 -13.33 -13.32
N ARG A 575 14.84 -13.75 -12.37
CA ARG A 575 16.23 -13.28 -12.28
C ARG A 575 17.09 -13.76 -13.42
N TRP A 576 16.96 -15.02 -13.80
CA TRP A 576 17.73 -15.58 -14.91
C TRP A 576 17.40 -14.86 -16.21
N PHE A 577 16.13 -14.73 -16.57
CA PHE A 577 15.74 -14.12 -17.85
C PHE A 577 15.72 -12.59 -17.82
N GLY A 578 15.31 -11.98 -16.71
CA GLY A 578 15.20 -10.53 -16.57
C GLY A 578 16.52 -9.82 -16.27
N TYR A 579 17.46 -10.48 -15.60
CA TYR A 579 18.68 -9.86 -15.11
C TYR A 579 19.96 -10.55 -15.61
N LEU A 580 20.16 -11.84 -15.32
CA LEU A 580 21.43 -12.52 -15.62
C LEU A 580 21.64 -12.79 -17.11
N LEU A 581 20.64 -13.26 -17.83
CA LEU A 581 20.72 -13.59 -19.26
C LEU A 581 21.07 -12.34 -20.10
N PRO A 582 20.41 -11.18 -19.93
CA PRO A 582 20.83 -9.96 -20.61
C PRO A 582 22.30 -9.60 -20.35
N LEU A 583 22.77 -9.69 -19.10
CA LEU A 583 24.16 -9.41 -18.74
C LEU A 583 25.13 -10.41 -19.39
N LEU A 584 24.80 -11.71 -19.37
CA LEU A 584 25.58 -12.74 -20.04
C LEU A 584 25.64 -12.52 -21.56
N LEU A 585 24.51 -12.16 -22.17
CA LEU A 585 24.44 -11.83 -23.59
C LEU A 585 25.32 -10.62 -23.91
N TYR A 586 25.27 -9.57 -23.09
CA TYR A 586 26.14 -8.41 -23.25
C TYR A 586 27.62 -8.80 -23.22
N VAL A 587 28.04 -9.54 -22.18
CA VAL A 587 29.43 -10.00 -22.04
C VAL A 587 29.86 -10.85 -23.24
N CYS A 588 29.04 -11.82 -23.65
CA CYS A 588 29.32 -12.69 -24.78
C CYS A 588 29.43 -11.92 -26.10
N LEU A 589 28.45 -11.06 -26.41
CA LEU A 589 28.39 -10.29 -27.66
C LEU A 589 29.56 -9.32 -27.78
N VAL A 590 29.90 -8.60 -26.71
CA VAL A 590 31.04 -7.68 -26.68
C VAL A 590 32.34 -8.45 -26.80
N SER A 591 32.53 -9.52 -26.01
CA SER A 591 33.79 -10.28 -26.01
C SER A 591 34.09 -10.89 -27.37
N LEU A 592 33.09 -11.51 -28.02
CA LEU A 592 33.25 -12.09 -29.35
C LEU A 592 33.57 -11.02 -30.40
N SER A 593 32.92 -9.87 -30.31
CA SER A 593 33.10 -8.75 -31.24
C SER A 593 34.47 -8.10 -31.09
N VAL A 594 34.90 -7.82 -29.85
CA VAL A 594 36.22 -7.26 -29.55
C VAL A 594 37.31 -8.24 -29.98
N TYR A 595 37.17 -9.52 -29.67
CA TYR A 595 38.13 -10.55 -30.08
C TYR A 595 38.31 -10.58 -31.60
N ASP A 596 37.22 -10.64 -32.36
CA ASP A 596 37.24 -10.66 -33.83
C ASP A 596 37.77 -9.35 -34.45
N LEU A 597 37.55 -8.20 -33.80
CA LEU A 597 38.11 -6.92 -34.24
C LEU A 597 39.61 -6.83 -33.99
N VAL A 598 40.07 -7.27 -32.81
CA VAL A 598 41.48 -7.19 -32.41
C VAL A 598 42.32 -8.23 -33.15
N SER A 599 41.77 -9.40 -33.47
CA SER A 599 42.49 -10.45 -34.20
C SER A 599 42.78 -10.12 -35.66
N LYS A 600 42.22 -9.03 -36.21
CA LYS A 600 42.47 -8.60 -37.60
C LYS A 600 43.73 -7.78 -37.70
N SER A 601 44.59 -8.15 -38.65
CA SER A 601 45.82 -7.44 -39.02
C SER A 601 45.58 -6.05 -39.61
N ASP A 602 44.40 -5.83 -40.20
CA ASP A 602 44.10 -4.58 -40.91
C ASP A 602 43.87 -3.42 -39.93
N ASN A 603 44.65 -2.36 -40.09
CA ASN A 603 44.51 -1.11 -39.33
C ASN A 603 43.81 -0.05 -40.18
N ASN A 604 42.48 0.02 -40.10
CA ASN A 604 41.67 1.05 -40.78
C ASN A 604 40.73 1.75 -39.79
N SER A 605 40.23 2.93 -40.17
CA SER A 605 39.32 3.74 -39.34
C SER A 605 38.02 3.01 -39.00
N GLY A 606 37.52 2.14 -39.90
CA GLY A 606 36.33 1.33 -39.66
C GLY A 606 36.47 0.34 -38.50
N LYS A 607 37.65 -0.28 -38.33
CA LYS A 607 37.95 -1.16 -37.20
C LYS A 607 37.84 -0.41 -35.87
N TYR A 608 38.45 0.77 -35.78
CA TYR A 608 38.41 1.58 -34.56
C TYR A 608 37.02 2.15 -34.27
N ALA A 609 36.25 2.51 -35.31
CA ALA A 609 34.86 2.91 -35.16
C ALA A 609 34.00 1.77 -34.61
N TRP A 610 34.17 0.54 -35.10
CA TRP A 610 33.49 -0.63 -34.56
C TRP A 610 33.93 -0.96 -33.14
N LEU A 611 35.23 -0.88 -32.84
CA LEU A 611 35.74 -1.13 -31.49
C LEU A 611 35.15 -0.13 -30.49
N ALA A 612 35.11 1.15 -30.86
CA ALA A 612 34.45 2.18 -30.07
C ALA A 612 32.96 1.90 -29.90
N PHE A 613 32.23 1.58 -30.98
CA PHE A 613 30.80 1.31 -30.93
C PHE A 613 30.45 0.08 -30.07
N VAL A 614 31.16 -1.03 -30.24
CA VAL A 614 30.99 -2.27 -29.46
C VAL A 614 31.22 -2.03 -27.96
N THR A 615 32.20 -1.19 -27.62
CA THR A 615 32.58 -0.91 -26.24
C THR A 615 31.67 0.14 -25.59
N LEU A 616 31.29 1.18 -26.33
CA LEU A 616 30.58 2.35 -25.82
C LEU A 616 29.05 2.23 -25.90
N VAL A 617 28.52 1.27 -26.68
CA VAL A 617 27.07 1.06 -26.81
C VAL A 617 26.71 -0.33 -26.29
N PRO A 618 26.44 -0.47 -24.97
CA PRO A 618 26.09 -1.73 -24.34
C PRO A 618 24.93 -2.44 -25.03
N PHE A 619 24.96 -3.78 -25.01
CA PHE A 619 23.99 -4.71 -25.62
C PHE A 619 23.91 -4.64 -27.16
N ILE A 620 23.78 -3.43 -27.74
CA ILE A 620 23.55 -3.21 -29.16
C ILE A 620 24.85 -3.31 -29.96
N GLY A 621 25.95 -2.75 -29.46
CA GLY A 621 27.19 -2.61 -30.22
C GLY A 621 27.75 -3.95 -30.73
N GLY A 622 27.91 -4.93 -29.83
CA GLY A 622 28.37 -6.27 -30.19
C GLY A 622 27.41 -7.03 -31.11
N GLY A 623 26.10 -6.96 -30.82
CA GLY A 623 25.09 -7.60 -31.68
C GLY A 623 25.07 -7.04 -33.09
N ALA A 624 25.11 -5.71 -33.22
CA ALA A 624 25.16 -5.03 -34.52
C ALA A 624 26.42 -5.39 -35.30
N TYR A 625 27.59 -5.38 -34.65
CA TYR A 625 28.85 -5.79 -35.29
C TYR A 625 28.79 -7.23 -35.81
N LEU A 626 28.29 -8.17 -35.02
CA LEU A 626 28.17 -9.57 -35.44
C LEU A 626 27.24 -9.71 -36.64
N LEU A 627 26.13 -8.97 -36.69
CA LEU A 627 25.16 -9.04 -37.78
C LEU A 627 25.62 -8.35 -39.07
N SER A 628 26.14 -7.14 -38.99
CA SER A 628 26.40 -6.27 -40.14
C SER A 628 27.88 -5.96 -40.40
N GLY A 629 28.76 -6.21 -39.42
CA GLY A 629 30.20 -6.06 -39.56
C GLY A 629 30.83 -7.14 -40.44
N LYS A 630 32.06 -6.86 -40.92
CA LYS A 630 32.89 -7.83 -41.66
C LYS A 630 33.51 -8.84 -40.71
N THR A 631 32.71 -9.69 -40.08
CA THR A 631 33.17 -10.66 -39.08
C THR A 631 33.76 -11.94 -39.70
N SER A 632 34.70 -12.60 -38.99
CA SER A 632 35.24 -13.91 -39.39
C SER A 632 34.34 -15.10 -39.00
N TYR A 633 33.33 -14.88 -38.14
CA TYR A 633 32.46 -15.95 -37.68
C TYR A 633 31.45 -16.41 -38.76
N PRO A 634 31.14 -17.73 -38.84
CA PRO A 634 30.14 -18.25 -39.75
C PRO A 634 28.75 -17.66 -39.52
N LYS A 635 27.99 -17.45 -40.61
CA LYS A 635 26.66 -16.81 -40.56
C LYS A 635 25.68 -17.49 -39.59
N TYR A 636 25.67 -18.81 -39.51
CA TYR A 636 24.76 -19.54 -38.61
C TYR A 636 25.05 -19.20 -37.14
N LEU A 637 26.32 -19.20 -36.74
CA LEU A 637 26.73 -18.97 -35.35
C LEU A 637 26.32 -17.58 -34.87
N ARG A 638 26.65 -16.55 -35.65
CA ARG A 638 26.33 -15.16 -35.28
C ARG A 638 24.82 -14.90 -35.27
N PHE A 639 24.06 -15.49 -36.19
CA PHE A 639 22.61 -15.30 -36.23
C PHE A 639 21.94 -16.03 -35.06
N THR A 640 22.32 -17.29 -34.80
CA THR A 640 21.80 -18.03 -33.64
C THR A 640 22.11 -17.30 -32.34
N LEU A 641 23.34 -16.83 -32.13
CA LEU A 641 23.73 -16.20 -30.87
C LEU A 641 22.99 -14.88 -30.61
N VAL A 642 22.83 -14.05 -31.64
CA VAL A 642 22.10 -12.79 -31.51
C VAL A 642 20.59 -13.04 -31.41
N PHE A 643 19.99 -13.79 -32.33
CA PHE A 643 18.54 -13.96 -32.38
C PHE A 643 17.99 -14.88 -31.28
N ALA A 644 18.68 -15.95 -30.89
CA ALA A 644 18.20 -16.79 -29.78
C ALA A 644 18.32 -16.06 -28.44
N GLY A 645 19.41 -15.30 -28.23
CA GLY A 645 19.60 -14.50 -27.03
C GLY A 645 18.55 -13.41 -26.88
N PHE A 646 18.44 -12.51 -27.87
CA PHE A 646 17.44 -11.45 -27.85
C PHE A 646 16.01 -12.00 -27.96
N GLY A 647 15.80 -13.12 -28.67
CA GLY A 647 14.50 -13.78 -28.79
C GLY A 647 13.99 -14.33 -27.46
N ALA A 648 14.88 -14.95 -26.66
CA ALA A 648 14.53 -15.41 -25.31
C ALA A 648 14.16 -14.23 -24.39
N SER A 649 14.96 -13.15 -24.38
CA SER A 649 14.66 -11.95 -23.59
C SER A 649 13.37 -11.27 -24.04
N LEU A 650 13.15 -11.14 -25.36
CA LEU A 650 11.91 -10.56 -25.91
C LEU A 650 10.70 -11.40 -25.53
N THR A 651 10.80 -12.72 -25.64
CA THR A 651 9.73 -13.64 -25.26
C THR A 651 9.39 -13.53 -23.77
N PHE A 652 10.40 -13.39 -22.90
CA PHE A 652 10.20 -13.14 -21.48
C PHE A 652 9.51 -11.80 -21.22
N VAL A 653 9.92 -10.72 -21.89
CA VAL A 653 9.28 -9.40 -21.78
C VAL A 653 7.82 -9.44 -22.27
N VAL A 654 7.54 -10.13 -23.38
CA VAL A 654 6.17 -10.31 -23.89
C VAL A 654 5.33 -11.11 -22.89
N TYR A 655 5.88 -12.18 -22.32
CA TYR A 655 5.21 -12.95 -21.27
C TYR A 655 4.88 -12.07 -20.05
N LEU A 656 5.82 -11.26 -19.57
CA LEU A 656 5.60 -10.31 -18.49
C LEU A 656 4.49 -9.32 -18.84
N ALA A 657 4.56 -8.72 -20.04
CA ALA A 657 3.56 -7.76 -20.50
C ALA A 657 2.17 -8.39 -20.52
N LEU A 658 2.00 -9.57 -21.09
CA LEU A 658 0.70 -10.27 -21.13
C LEU A 658 0.19 -10.64 -19.74
N THR A 659 1.07 -11.09 -18.84
CA THR A 659 0.70 -11.56 -17.50
C THR A 659 0.36 -10.42 -16.56
N ILE A 660 1.08 -9.30 -16.66
CA ILE A 660 0.86 -8.12 -15.84
C ILE A 660 -0.33 -7.33 -16.41
N VAL A 661 -0.28 -6.92 -17.68
CA VAL A 661 -1.34 -6.10 -18.32
C VAL A 661 -2.70 -6.82 -18.34
N GLY A 662 -2.71 -8.15 -18.44
CA GLY A 662 -3.95 -8.94 -18.38
C GLY A 662 -4.60 -9.02 -17.00
N ASN A 663 -3.86 -8.71 -15.92
CA ASN A 663 -4.31 -8.86 -14.52
C ASN A 663 -4.21 -7.57 -13.69
N VAL A 664 -3.63 -6.47 -14.22
CA VAL A 664 -3.73 -5.14 -13.60
C VAL A 664 -5.23 -4.77 -13.56
N GLY A 665 -5.84 -4.83 -12.38
CA GLY A 665 -7.26 -4.54 -12.17
C GLY A 665 -8.13 -5.71 -11.66
N ALA A 666 -7.57 -6.90 -11.42
CA ALA A 666 -8.32 -8.04 -10.87
C ALA A 666 -8.23 -8.20 -9.34
N GLY A 667 -7.47 -7.32 -8.66
CA GLY A 667 -7.24 -7.34 -7.21
C GLY A 667 -8.38 -6.80 -6.38
#